data_AF-A0A1B9L749-F1
#
_entry.id   AF-A0A1B9L749-F1
#
_cell.length_a   1.000
_cell.length_b   1.000
_cell.length_c   1.000
_cell.angle_alpha   90.00
_cell.angle_beta   90.00
_cell.angle_gamma   90.00
#
_symmetry.space_group_name_H-M   'P 1'
#
loop_
_entity.id
_entity.type
_entity.pdbx_description
1 polymer ?
#
loop_
_entity_poly.entity_id
_entity_poly.type
_entity_poly.pdbx_seq_one_letter_code
_entity_poly.pdbx_strand_id
1 'polypeptide(L)'
;MSHMWTFQRVGGLDQVVFKSANDIINLPDLDPKLWVALSCPTTGLDFDRRTLALLDSDNDGRIRIPDILDAISWTQDKIISFDSILKTSETLPLSEINTSTPQGKKLSVTAHSILASLNKSNVDYLTQDDIQQCIKINADKLYNGDLIFPASTELSPDMQTFIQTAIKTTGAQKDMSGQDGIDLNIATTFVDNLKTWLQWQTKISNTQTPFGENTAEIWKLIQLLKPKIDDYFLRIELAQYAPQAQTALNVDEKYIVPTQNGLLSDEALAELPLSKIDTTNALDLVNGLNPLWKAKISRLKTLVESSLSNPDQLTQQEWQNIQQSLQAYSTLISAKPEMVQLTVEIEPSTSIEDMPNSVITDLANDDLLNEFKQMVEQDNKTPISASDVLVLEKLVLFHKHLYRLLVNFVSFADFFSPKTRSAFQLGNLYIDGRCATLCVAVDNIAKHATMADYSELCLLYCECTRHGQKLLIAAAMTAGQGDLLIEGRNGVFIDNDGNDWDANVVKIITKPISIQQAILAPYQRIGRCITEQINKWASSKDADVEKSSEQALQNPANKFDIGKSVGIFAAIGLAVGAIGTALASIFQAIFSLTWWQFPLFFVGLFLIISGPSVILAWLKLRRRTLGPLLEASGWAINGQVKINLMLGGLLTSKAELPTNAKRNLHDPMKQRHKKLIAIFWLAILLGVGATIGWLWHEGCFDRYIEPQKQEQTQNNTHTNINE
;
A
#
# COMPACT_ATOMS: atom_id res chain seq x y z
N MET A 1 39.93 15.43 7.48
CA MET A 1 39.91 14.43 8.58
C MET A 1 38.61 13.66 8.44
N SER A 2 38.58 12.36 8.71
CA SER A 2 37.32 11.59 8.73
C SER A 2 36.36 12.20 9.76
N HIS A 3 35.07 12.29 9.43
CA HIS A 3 34.05 12.72 10.40
C HIS A 3 34.04 11.78 11.62
N MET A 4 33.87 12.35 12.81
CA MET A 4 33.89 11.60 14.07
C MET A 4 32.45 11.34 14.54
N TRP A 5 31.95 10.15 14.23
CA TRP A 5 30.59 9.73 14.59
C TRP A 5 30.42 9.51 16.11
N THR A 6 29.29 9.96 16.64
CA THR A 6 28.82 9.58 17.99
C THR A 6 27.69 8.56 17.87
N PHE A 7 27.84 7.43 18.58
CA PHE A 7 26.78 6.44 18.73
C PHE A 7 26.32 6.35 20.19
N GLN A 8 25.03 6.03 20.38
CA GLN A 8 24.46 5.74 21.68
C GLN A 8 23.76 4.37 21.65
N ARG A 9 24.00 3.56 22.69
CA ARG A 9 23.32 2.28 22.88
C ARG A 9 21.93 2.50 23.47
N VAL A 10 20.88 2.30 22.68
CA VAL A 10 19.47 2.41 23.14
C VAL A 10 18.65 1.28 22.52
N GLY A 11 17.74 0.68 23.30
CA GLY A 11 16.85 -0.38 22.77
C GLY A 11 17.57 -1.61 22.23
N GLY A 12 18.82 -1.86 22.65
CA GLY A 12 19.63 -2.97 22.17
C GLY A 12 20.33 -2.74 20.81
N LEU A 13 20.29 -1.51 20.29
CA LEU A 13 20.94 -1.07 19.05
C LEU A 13 21.93 0.06 19.33
N ASP A 14 22.92 0.21 18.46
CA ASP A 14 23.80 1.38 18.42
C ASP A 14 23.22 2.38 17.42
N GLN A 15 22.74 3.52 17.91
CA GLN A 15 22.08 4.55 17.10
C GLN A 15 23.02 5.72 16.90
N VAL A 16 23.11 6.24 15.68
CA VAL A 16 23.81 7.50 15.42
C VAL A 16 23.10 8.65 16.13
N VAL A 17 23.87 9.55 16.73
CA VAL A 17 23.35 10.72 17.44
C VAL A 17 23.67 11.98 16.65
N PHE A 18 22.64 12.71 16.23
CA PHE A 18 22.78 14.03 15.60
C PHE A 18 22.93 15.11 16.67
N LYS A 19 24.16 15.63 16.85
CA LYS A 19 24.44 16.73 17.78
C LYS A 19 24.66 18.06 17.05
N SER A 20 25.04 17.99 15.78
CA SER A 20 25.40 19.13 14.94
C SER A 20 24.92 18.90 13.51
N ALA A 21 24.86 19.98 12.72
CA ALA A 21 24.58 19.87 11.28
C ALA A 21 25.60 18.99 10.55
N ASN A 22 26.86 19.00 11.02
CA ASN A 22 27.91 18.20 10.42
C ASN A 22 27.63 16.69 10.50
N ASP A 23 26.92 16.23 11.55
CA ASP A 23 26.52 14.82 11.66
C ASP A 23 25.52 14.41 10.56
N ILE A 24 24.70 15.35 10.08
CA ILE A 24 23.72 15.10 9.02
C ILE A 24 24.38 15.21 7.65
N ILE A 25 25.19 16.24 7.43
CA ILE A 25 25.88 16.47 6.15
C ILE A 25 26.81 15.30 5.78
N ASN A 26 27.44 14.68 6.77
CA ASN A 26 28.33 13.53 6.54
C ASN A 26 27.60 12.18 6.48
N LEU A 27 26.26 12.13 6.55
CA LEU A 27 25.49 10.88 6.43
C LEU A 27 25.80 10.03 5.18
N PRO A 28 26.16 10.58 3.99
CA PRO A 28 26.58 9.78 2.85
C PRO A 28 27.76 8.83 3.16
N ASP A 29 28.63 9.19 4.12
CA ASP A 29 29.80 8.41 4.51
C ASP A 29 29.49 7.34 5.57
N LEU A 30 28.29 7.36 6.15
CA LEU A 30 27.86 6.39 7.15
C LEU A 30 27.36 5.11 6.49
N ASP A 31 27.89 3.94 6.88
CA ASP A 31 27.42 2.65 6.37
C ASP A 31 25.89 2.52 6.53
N PRO A 32 25.13 2.33 5.45
CA PRO A 32 23.67 2.16 5.49
C PRO A 32 23.18 1.08 6.45
N LYS A 33 24.00 0.07 6.76
CA LYS A 33 23.67 -0.99 7.75
C LYS A 33 23.56 -0.46 9.19
N LEU A 34 24.07 0.74 9.45
CA LEU A 34 24.00 1.42 10.74
C LEU A 34 22.77 2.35 10.86
N TRP A 35 22.00 2.51 9.79
CA TRP A 35 20.72 3.22 9.80
C TRP A 35 19.63 2.27 10.28
N VAL A 36 18.70 2.73 11.11
CA VAL A 36 17.61 1.90 11.63
C VAL A 36 16.62 1.52 10.54
N ALA A 37 16.27 2.44 9.64
CA ALA A 37 15.47 2.16 8.45
C ALA A 37 16.29 2.35 7.16
N LEU A 38 16.05 1.48 6.18
CA LEU A 38 16.55 1.59 4.81
C LEU A 38 15.49 2.19 3.87
N SER A 39 14.22 2.01 4.21
CA SER A 39 13.08 2.64 3.53
C SER A 39 11.87 2.78 4.46
N CYS A 40 11.01 3.75 4.18
CA CYS A 40 9.72 3.94 4.82
C CYS A 40 8.62 4.28 3.79
N PRO A 41 7.34 3.98 4.09
CA PRO A 41 6.23 4.35 3.22
C PRO A 41 5.94 5.86 3.26
N THR A 42 5.34 6.41 2.21
CA THR A 42 4.87 7.81 2.19
C THR A 42 3.50 8.02 2.86
N THR A 43 2.85 6.93 3.28
CA THR A 43 1.51 6.95 3.89
C THR A 43 1.52 6.19 5.22
N GLY A 44 0.46 6.38 6.02
CA GLY A 44 0.33 5.71 7.32
C GLY A 44 1.31 6.23 8.38
N LEU A 45 1.81 7.46 8.23
CA LEU A 45 2.73 8.13 9.14
C LEU A 45 2.10 9.40 9.73
N ASP A 46 2.45 9.70 10.98
CA ASP A 46 2.26 10.99 11.66
C ASP A 46 3.30 12.01 11.16
N PHE A 47 3.15 12.40 9.90
CA PHE A 47 4.08 13.31 9.23
C PHE A 47 3.37 14.18 8.19
N ASP A 48 3.96 15.32 7.85
CA ASP A 48 3.42 16.21 6.81
C ASP A 48 3.43 15.50 5.45
N ARG A 49 2.24 15.27 4.89
CA ARG A 49 2.05 14.49 3.66
C ARG A 49 2.73 15.13 2.46
N ARG A 50 2.73 16.47 2.39
CA ARG A 50 3.34 17.21 1.28
C ARG A 50 4.86 17.04 1.30
N THR A 51 5.47 17.08 2.48
CA THR A 51 6.91 16.81 2.66
C THR A 51 7.28 15.41 2.20
N LEU A 52 6.50 14.39 2.57
CA LEU A 52 6.75 13.01 2.12
C LEU A 52 6.61 12.87 0.59
N ALA A 53 5.62 13.53 -0.02
CA ALA A 53 5.46 13.54 -1.48
C ALA A 53 6.62 14.25 -2.20
N LEU A 54 7.20 15.30 -1.62
CA LEU A 54 8.36 16.00 -2.20
C LEU A 54 9.68 15.24 -2.06
N LEU A 55 9.71 14.21 -1.22
CA LEU A 55 10.84 13.29 -1.06
C LEU A 55 10.74 12.10 -2.03
N ASP A 56 9.52 11.59 -2.27
CA ASP A 56 9.22 10.50 -3.20
C ASP A 56 9.22 11.00 -4.66
N SER A 57 10.40 11.31 -5.17
CA SER A 57 10.55 11.97 -6.48
C SER A 57 10.16 11.08 -7.67
N ASP A 58 10.23 9.75 -7.53
CA ASP A 58 9.81 8.78 -8.55
C ASP A 58 8.35 8.29 -8.36
N ASN A 59 7.65 8.81 -7.33
CA ASN A 59 6.25 8.50 -7.00
C ASN A 59 5.98 6.99 -6.81
N ASP A 60 6.94 6.26 -6.26
CA ASP A 60 6.82 4.82 -6.03
C ASP A 60 6.21 4.48 -4.66
N GLY A 61 5.88 5.51 -3.87
CA GLY A 61 5.24 5.41 -2.57
C GLY A 61 6.22 5.12 -1.43
N ARG A 62 7.54 5.21 -1.66
CA ARG A 62 8.56 4.85 -0.67
C ARG A 62 9.71 5.84 -0.67
N ILE A 63 10.09 6.24 0.54
CA ILE A 63 11.29 7.05 0.77
C ILE A 63 12.43 6.11 1.13
N ARG A 64 13.53 6.17 0.38
CA ARG A 64 14.75 5.38 0.57
C ARG A 64 15.93 6.28 0.93
N ILE A 65 17.07 5.65 1.19
CA ILE A 65 18.32 6.35 1.51
C ILE A 65 18.69 7.40 0.44
N PRO A 66 18.68 7.12 -0.87
CA PRO A 66 19.00 8.13 -1.88
C PRO A 66 18.13 9.39 -1.77
N ASP A 67 16.81 9.23 -1.59
CA ASP A 67 15.88 10.35 -1.44
C ASP A 67 16.23 11.24 -0.24
N ILE A 68 16.63 10.62 0.87
CA ILE A 68 17.08 11.33 2.08
C ILE A 68 18.39 12.08 1.82
N LEU A 69 19.37 11.44 1.17
CA LEU A 69 20.67 12.07 0.88
C LEU A 69 20.52 13.21 -0.12
N ASP A 70 19.69 13.04 -1.14
CA ASP A 70 19.35 14.07 -2.12
C ASP A 70 18.64 15.25 -1.45
N ALA A 71 17.73 14.99 -0.50
CA ALA A 71 17.09 16.04 0.29
C ALA A 71 18.10 16.82 1.14
N ILE A 72 19.06 16.15 1.79
CA ILE A 72 20.13 16.79 2.56
C ILE A 72 20.98 17.68 1.65
N SER A 73 21.48 17.14 0.54
CA SER A 73 22.31 17.88 -0.42
C SER A 73 21.56 19.08 -0.98
N TRP A 74 20.31 18.87 -1.41
CA TRP A 74 19.47 19.92 -1.96
C TRP A 74 19.21 21.03 -0.95
N THR A 75 18.89 20.70 0.31
CA THR A 75 18.67 21.70 1.35
C THR A 75 19.95 22.47 1.66
N GLN A 76 21.09 21.79 1.76
CA GLN A 76 22.38 22.40 2.02
C GLN A 76 22.74 23.47 0.98
N ASP A 77 22.41 23.26 -0.29
CA ASP A 77 22.66 24.24 -1.35
C ASP A 77 21.81 25.52 -1.21
N LYS A 78 20.64 25.43 -0.57
CA LYS A 78 19.64 26.51 -0.51
C LYS A 78 19.69 27.33 0.79
N ILE A 79 20.33 26.84 1.84
CA ILE A 79 20.44 27.56 3.13
C ILE A 79 21.88 27.96 3.47
N ILE A 80 22.03 29.03 4.25
CA ILE A 80 23.35 29.51 4.70
C ILE A 80 23.93 28.60 5.78
N SER A 81 23.14 28.29 6.82
CA SER A 81 23.55 27.42 7.91
C SER A 81 22.61 26.22 8.02
N PHE A 82 23.16 25.02 7.86
CA PHE A 82 22.41 23.79 8.05
C PHE A 82 22.08 23.51 9.53
N ASP A 83 22.69 24.23 10.48
CA ASP A 83 22.29 24.14 11.90
C ASP A 83 20.88 24.70 12.15
N SER A 84 20.35 25.53 11.25
CA SER A 84 18.98 26.06 11.33
C SER A 84 17.92 24.94 11.36
N ILE A 85 18.12 23.85 10.60
CA ILE A 85 17.15 22.76 10.49
C ILE A 85 17.02 21.92 11.78
N LEU A 86 18.06 21.89 12.62
CA LEU A 86 18.05 21.15 13.89
C LEU A 86 17.00 21.69 14.86
N LYS A 87 16.62 22.97 14.70
CA LYS A 87 15.65 23.63 15.58
C LYS A 87 14.21 23.21 15.30
N THR A 88 13.92 22.58 14.14
CA THR A 88 12.57 22.17 13.74
C THR A 88 11.57 23.34 13.86
N SER A 89 11.96 24.52 13.36
CA SER A 89 11.14 25.73 13.48
C SER A 89 10.01 25.75 12.46
N GLU A 90 8.84 26.25 12.88
CA GLU A 90 7.67 26.48 12.01
C GLU A 90 7.91 27.57 10.95
N THR A 91 8.93 28.39 11.15
CA THR A 91 9.27 29.54 10.30
C THR A 91 10.65 29.34 9.65
N LEU A 92 10.75 29.68 8.36
CA LEU A 92 12.01 29.83 7.64
C LEU A 92 12.41 31.33 7.62
N PRO A 93 13.45 31.75 8.35
CA PRO A 93 13.93 33.13 8.26
C PRO A 93 14.47 33.44 6.86
N LEU A 94 14.14 34.62 6.30
CA LEU A 94 14.62 35.00 4.97
C LEU A 94 16.14 35.16 4.92
N SER A 95 16.75 35.49 6.06
CA SER A 95 18.21 35.56 6.22
C SER A 95 18.90 34.21 6.05
N GLU A 96 18.19 33.09 6.19
CA GLU A 96 18.77 31.76 6.01
C GLU A 96 18.84 31.35 4.53
N ILE A 97 18.15 32.04 3.62
CA ILE A 97 18.20 31.72 2.19
C ILE A 97 19.58 32.07 1.63
N ASN A 98 20.23 31.10 0.98
CA ASN A 98 21.56 31.26 0.42
C ASN A 98 21.57 32.16 -0.84
N THR A 99 21.80 33.46 -0.66
CA THR A 99 21.83 34.46 -1.75
C THR A 99 23.16 34.52 -2.51
N SER A 100 24.09 33.60 -2.26
CA SER A 100 25.38 33.51 -2.99
C SER A 100 25.20 33.11 -4.46
N THR A 101 24.12 32.41 -4.77
CA THR A 101 23.83 31.89 -6.11
C THR A 101 22.79 32.76 -6.85
N PRO A 102 22.76 32.78 -8.20
CA PRO A 102 21.73 33.50 -8.95
C PRO A 102 20.31 33.04 -8.59
N GLN A 103 20.12 31.72 -8.46
CA GLN A 103 18.84 31.15 -8.03
C GLN A 103 18.46 31.60 -6.62
N GLY A 104 19.39 31.58 -5.67
CA GLY A 104 19.14 32.03 -4.29
C GLY A 104 18.76 33.51 -4.18
N LYS A 105 19.34 34.38 -5.02
CA LYS A 105 18.89 35.78 -5.13
C LYS A 105 17.46 35.89 -5.65
N LYS A 106 17.10 35.08 -6.67
CA LYS A 106 15.74 35.01 -7.20
C LYS A 106 14.75 34.54 -6.13
N LEU A 107 15.07 33.45 -5.42
CA LEU A 107 14.28 32.94 -4.30
C LEU A 107 14.08 33.97 -3.19
N SER A 108 15.11 34.75 -2.85
CA SER A 108 14.97 35.83 -1.87
C SER A 108 14.01 36.92 -2.35
N VAL A 109 14.10 37.35 -3.61
CA VAL A 109 13.15 38.32 -4.20
C VAL A 109 11.72 37.76 -4.21
N THR A 110 11.55 36.51 -4.62
CA THR A 110 10.26 35.82 -4.60
C THR A 110 9.71 35.75 -3.18
N ALA A 111 10.50 35.37 -2.19
CA ALA A 111 10.08 35.31 -0.79
C ALA A 111 9.56 36.65 -0.25
N HIS A 112 10.26 37.75 -0.51
CA HIS A 112 9.78 39.09 -0.15
C HIS A 112 8.51 39.47 -0.92
N SER A 113 8.41 39.07 -2.19
CA SER A 113 7.24 39.34 -3.02
C SER A 113 5.99 38.56 -2.55
N ILE A 114 6.18 37.32 -2.09
CA ILE A 114 5.12 36.52 -1.44
C ILE A 114 4.60 37.27 -0.21
N LEU A 115 5.49 37.69 0.70
CA LEU A 115 5.08 38.41 1.90
C LEU A 115 4.39 39.73 1.59
N ALA A 116 4.89 40.48 0.61
CA ALA A 116 4.24 41.71 0.14
C ALA A 116 2.83 41.44 -0.39
N SER A 117 2.64 40.37 -1.17
CA SER A 117 1.32 39.98 -1.70
C SER A 117 0.31 39.59 -0.62
N LEU A 118 0.80 39.11 0.53
CA LEU A 118 -0.01 38.75 1.71
C LEU A 118 -0.16 39.90 2.71
N ASN A 119 0.29 41.12 2.37
CA ASN A 119 0.33 42.29 3.26
C ASN A 119 1.16 42.07 4.55
N LYS A 120 2.22 41.26 4.47
CA LYS A 120 3.14 40.91 5.57
C LYS A 120 4.57 41.44 5.34
N SER A 121 4.72 42.60 4.69
CA SER A 121 6.04 43.16 4.32
C SER A 121 6.95 43.54 5.50
N ASN A 122 6.44 43.54 6.73
CA ASN A 122 7.17 43.82 7.96
C ASN A 122 7.71 42.56 8.66
N VAL A 123 7.52 41.39 8.05
CA VAL A 123 7.94 40.09 8.57
C VAL A 123 9.15 39.59 7.77
N ASP A 124 10.16 39.06 8.46
CA ASP A 124 11.41 38.55 7.84
C ASP A 124 11.50 37.01 7.84
N TYR A 125 10.37 36.33 7.76
CA TYR A 125 10.28 34.87 7.69
C TYR A 125 9.09 34.39 6.85
N LEU A 126 9.17 33.17 6.33
CA LEU A 126 8.08 32.47 5.64
C LEU A 126 7.60 31.27 6.46
N THR A 127 6.31 30.97 6.35
CA THR A 127 5.69 29.75 6.88
C THR A 127 5.10 28.88 5.76
N GLN A 128 4.77 27.63 6.09
CA GLN A 128 4.07 26.73 5.17
C GLN A 128 2.71 27.32 4.73
N ASP A 129 1.98 27.98 5.63
CA ASP A 129 0.70 28.61 5.36
C ASP A 129 0.85 29.81 4.40
N ASP A 130 1.90 30.62 4.55
CA ASP A 130 2.17 31.74 3.63
C ASP A 130 2.36 31.25 2.19
N ILE A 131 3.12 30.17 2.00
CA ILE A 131 3.33 29.58 0.67
C ILE A 131 2.01 29.03 0.12
N GLN A 132 1.24 28.29 0.91
CA GLN A 132 -0.04 27.74 0.47
C GLN A 132 -1.07 28.82 0.11
N GLN A 133 -1.13 29.91 0.87
CA GLN A 133 -1.99 31.05 0.55
C GLN A 133 -1.53 31.74 -0.74
N CYS A 134 -0.23 31.92 -0.92
CA CYS A 134 0.33 32.50 -2.13
C CYS A 134 0.01 31.68 -3.38
N ILE A 135 0.17 30.35 -3.31
CA ILE A 135 -0.19 29.43 -4.39
C ILE A 135 -1.67 29.62 -4.75
N LYS A 136 -2.57 29.62 -3.76
CA LYS A 136 -4.01 29.81 -4.00
C LYS A 136 -4.36 31.17 -4.63
N ILE A 137 -3.68 32.25 -4.23
CA ILE A 137 -3.95 33.61 -4.74
C ILE A 137 -3.42 33.79 -6.17
N ASN A 138 -2.33 33.11 -6.52
CA ASN A 138 -1.67 33.30 -7.81
C ASN A 138 -2.03 32.25 -8.86
N ALA A 139 -2.59 31.11 -8.47
CA ALA A 139 -2.94 30.03 -9.39
C ALA A 139 -3.81 30.49 -10.56
N ASP A 140 -4.80 31.36 -10.31
CA ASP A 140 -5.75 31.81 -11.35
C ASP A 140 -5.25 32.98 -12.20
N LYS A 141 -4.02 33.49 -11.97
CA LYS A 141 -3.48 34.61 -12.74
C LYS A 141 -2.92 34.10 -14.07
N LEU A 142 -3.18 34.83 -15.16
CA LEU A 142 -2.60 34.52 -16.47
C LEU A 142 -1.07 34.54 -16.48
N TYR A 143 -0.45 35.44 -15.71
CA TYR A 143 1.01 35.54 -15.56
C TYR A 143 1.40 35.12 -14.14
N ASN A 144 1.43 33.81 -13.89
CA ASN A 144 1.76 33.20 -12.60
C ASN A 144 3.21 32.68 -12.54
N GLY A 145 3.96 32.76 -13.65
CA GLY A 145 5.36 32.37 -13.77
C GLY A 145 5.60 30.86 -13.85
N ASP A 146 4.63 30.06 -14.28
CA ASP A 146 4.78 28.63 -14.59
C ASP A 146 5.11 28.35 -16.07
N LEU A 147 5.04 29.39 -16.93
CA LEU A 147 5.29 29.34 -18.37
C LEU A 147 4.28 28.49 -19.17
N ILE A 148 3.14 28.11 -18.56
CA ILE A 148 2.09 27.30 -19.16
C ILE A 148 0.82 28.15 -19.28
N PHE A 149 0.28 28.28 -20.48
CA PHE A 149 -0.87 29.14 -20.72
C PHE A 149 -2.10 28.31 -21.07
N PRO A 150 -3.18 28.37 -20.26
CA PRO A 150 -4.48 27.85 -20.66
C PRO A 150 -5.16 28.80 -21.64
N ALA A 151 -6.23 28.34 -22.29
CA ALA A 151 -7.06 29.16 -23.18
C ALA A 151 -7.94 30.15 -22.39
N SER A 152 -7.31 31.09 -21.69
CA SER A 152 -7.94 32.05 -20.79
C SER A 152 -8.79 33.07 -21.54
N THR A 153 -9.89 33.49 -20.91
CA THR A 153 -10.76 34.57 -21.41
C THR A 153 -10.08 35.95 -21.44
N GLU A 154 -8.95 36.11 -20.76
CA GLU A 154 -8.14 37.34 -20.77
C GLU A 154 -7.34 37.51 -22.08
N LEU A 155 -7.20 36.44 -22.86
CA LEU A 155 -6.47 36.42 -24.14
C LEU A 155 -7.34 36.85 -25.31
N SER A 156 -6.72 37.24 -26.42
CA SER A 156 -7.42 37.48 -27.67
C SER A 156 -8.15 36.21 -28.16
N PRO A 157 -9.28 36.31 -28.87
CA PRO A 157 -9.99 35.15 -29.42
C PRO A 157 -9.10 34.27 -30.32
N ASP A 158 -8.17 34.89 -31.05
CA ASP A 158 -7.23 34.20 -31.93
C ASP A 158 -6.22 33.38 -31.11
N MET A 159 -5.67 33.94 -30.02
CA MET A 159 -4.76 33.22 -29.14
C MET A 159 -5.46 32.10 -28.36
N GLN A 160 -6.71 32.31 -27.93
CA GLN A 160 -7.52 31.24 -27.34
C GLN A 160 -7.69 30.08 -28.31
N THR A 161 -8.00 30.38 -29.57
CA THR A 161 -8.15 29.37 -30.63
C THR A 161 -6.82 28.67 -30.91
N PHE A 162 -5.71 29.40 -30.95
CA PHE A 162 -4.37 28.84 -31.10
C PHE A 162 -4.05 27.83 -29.99
N ILE A 163 -4.23 28.22 -28.73
CA ILE A 163 -3.97 27.35 -27.56
C ILE A 163 -4.90 26.14 -27.59
N GLN A 164 -6.21 26.32 -27.76
CA GLN A 164 -7.17 25.21 -27.78
C GLN A 164 -6.87 24.20 -28.90
N THR A 165 -6.40 24.69 -30.05
CA THR A 165 -6.08 23.82 -31.18
C THR A 165 -4.79 23.05 -30.90
N ALA A 166 -3.76 23.72 -30.39
CA ALA A 166 -2.51 23.07 -29.98
C ALA A 166 -2.75 21.98 -28.92
N ILE A 167 -3.59 22.25 -27.91
CA ILE A 167 -4.01 21.26 -26.90
C ILE A 167 -4.62 20.02 -27.57
N LYS A 168 -5.51 20.21 -28.54
CA LYS A 168 -6.19 19.09 -29.20
C LYS A 168 -5.28 18.26 -30.11
N THR A 169 -4.29 18.89 -30.77
CA THR A 169 -3.46 18.22 -31.79
C THR A 169 -2.09 17.76 -31.30
N THR A 170 -1.52 18.46 -30.32
CA THR A 170 -0.16 18.23 -29.81
C THR A 170 -0.19 17.80 -28.35
N GLY A 171 -1.29 18.09 -27.64
CA GLY A 171 -1.47 17.78 -26.22
C GLY A 171 -1.18 18.97 -25.32
N ALA A 172 -1.23 18.75 -24.01
CA ALA A 172 -1.17 19.81 -23.01
C ALA A 172 -0.41 19.42 -21.75
N GLN A 173 0.01 20.45 -21.01
CA GLN A 173 0.50 20.37 -19.64
C GLN A 173 -0.53 20.96 -18.68
N LYS A 174 -0.47 20.61 -17.41
CA LYS A 174 -1.27 21.28 -16.38
C LYS A 174 -0.63 22.59 -15.95
N ASP A 175 -1.36 23.68 -16.13
CA ASP A 175 -1.07 24.99 -15.52
C ASP A 175 -1.25 24.90 -13.99
N MET A 176 -0.70 25.86 -13.25
CA MET A 176 -0.79 25.98 -11.80
C MET A 176 -2.23 25.99 -11.26
N SER A 177 -3.22 26.45 -12.06
CA SER A 177 -4.65 26.36 -11.72
C SER A 177 -5.25 24.95 -11.90
N GLY A 178 -4.52 24.03 -12.53
CA GLY A 178 -4.97 22.68 -12.92
C GLY A 178 -5.69 22.63 -14.28
N GLN A 179 -5.75 23.76 -15.00
CA GLN A 179 -6.28 23.82 -16.36
C GLN A 179 -5.29 23.27 -17.39
N ASP A 180 -5.81 22.82 -18.52
CA ASP A 180 -5.01 22.34 -19.64
C ASP A 180 -4.44 23.55 -20.38
N GLY A 181 -3.12 23.61 -20.50
CA GLY A 181 -2.40 24.68 -21.18
C GLY A 181 -1.24 24.17 -22.02
N ILE A 182 -0.59 25.10 -22.73
CA ILE A 182 0.59 24.79 -23.53
C ILE A 182 1.79 25.60 -23.06
N ASP A 183 2.97 25.00 -23.15
CA ASP A 183 4.25 25.68 -22.97
C ASP A 183 4.83 26.10 -24.33
N LEU A 184 6.00 26.75 -24.30
CA LEU A 184 6.69 27.18 -25.52
C LEU A 184 7.10 26.01 -26.44
N ASN A 185 7.40 24.85 -25.88
CA ASN A 185 7.83 23.68 -26.64
C ASN A 185 6.65 23.08 -27.43
N ILE A 186 5.49 22.96 -26.78
CA ILE A 186 4.23 22.55 -27.41
C ILE A 186 3.82 23.55 -28.48
N ALA A 187 3.82 24.85 -28.18
CA ALA A 187 3.46 25.89 -29.14
C ALA A 187 4.35 25.88 -30.39
N THR A 188 5.65 25.71 -30.21
CA THR A 188 6.61 25.65 -31.33
C THR A 188 6.43 24.37 -32.15
N THR A 189 6.31 23.22 -31.49
CA THR A 189 6.10 21.92 -32.15
C THR A 189 4.79 21.88 -32.92
N PHE A 190 3.73 22.46 -32.35
CA PHE A 190 2.43 22.62 -33.02
C PHE A 190 2.58 23.35 -34.36
N VAL A 191 3.18 24.55 -34.34
CA VAL A 191 3.36 25.37 -35.56
C VAL A 191 4.28 24.68 -36.56
N ASP A 192 5.37 24.05 -36.12
CA ASP A 192 6.29 23.32 -37.00
C ASP A 192 5.61 22.11 -37.67
N ASN A 193 4.74 21.40 -36.94
CA ASN A 193 3.93 20.32 -37.50
C ASN A 193 2.92 20.85 -38.54
N LEU A 194 2.25 21.97 -38.27
CA LEU A 194 1.35 22.61 -39.25
C LEU A 194 2.10 23.02 -40.53
N LYS A 195 3.29 23.63 -40.39
CA LYS A 195 4.14 24.00 -41.54
C LYS A 195 4.59 22.77 -42.33
N THR A 196 4.99 21.71 -41.64
CA THR A 196 5.40 20.44 -42.27
C THR A 196 4.25 19.83 -43.06
N TRP A 197 3.05 19.83 -42.49
CA TRP A 197 1.84 19.37 -43.15
C TRP A 197 1.48 20.21 -44.39
N LEU A 198 1.50 21.54 -44.28
CA LEU A 198 1.25 22.45 -45.40
C LEU A 198 2.27 22.29 -46.52
N GLN A 199 3.55 22.12 -46.19
CA GLN A 199 4.60 21.88 -47.18
C GLN A 199 4.37 20.56 -47.93
N TRP A 200 3.97 19.50 -47.23
CA TRP A 200 3.64 18.22 -47.85
C TRP A 200 2.39 18.32 -48.74
N GLN A 201 1.31 18.96 -48.27
CA GLN A 201 0.12 19.19 -49.09
C GLN A 201 0.42 20.04 -50.33
N THR A 202 1.25 21.07 -50.21
CA THR A 202 1.66 21.92 -51.34
C THR A 202 2.44 21.12 -52.38
N LYS A 203 3.33 20.20 -51.95
CA LYS A 203 4.04 19.30 -52.87
C LYS A 203 3.08 18.38 -53.62
N ILE A 204 2.04 17.87 -52.97
CA ILE A 204 0.99 17.06 -53.60
C ILE A 204 0.25 17.88 -54.66
N SER A 205 -0.25 19.07 -54.29
CA SER A 205 -1.02 19.94 -55.20
C SER A 205 -0.21 20.40 -56.42
N ASN A 206 1.12 20.57 -56.27
CA ASN A 206 2.02 20.95 -57.36
C ASN A 206 2.49 19.78 -58.22
N THR A 207 2.14 18.54 -57.89
CA THR A 207 2.56 17.36 -58.66
C THR A 207 1.73 17.27 -59.94
N GLN A 208 2.37 17.50 -61.08
CA GLN A 208 1.72 17.36 -62.38
C GLN A 208 1.52 15.88 -62.72
N THR A 209 0.29 15.52 -63.04
CA THR A 209 -0.05 14.21 -63.61
C THR A 209 -0.87 14.40 -64.90
N PRO A 210 -0.96 13.37 -65.76
CA PRO A 210 -1.82 13.42 -66.95
C PRO A 210 -3.31 13.59 -66.65
N PHE A 211 -3.73 13.44 -65.39
CA PHE A 211 -5.14 13.40 -64.98
C PHE A 211 -5.62 14.65 -64.24
N GLY A 212 -4.74 15.64 -63.98
CA GLY A 212 -5.10 16.90 -63.34
C GLY A 212 -5.85 16.72 -62.01
N GLU A 213 -7.00 17.37 -61.88
CA GLU A 213 -7.84 17.33 -60.66
C GLU A 213 -8.35 15.91 -60.31
N ASN A 214 -8.43 15.01 -61.29
CA ASN A 214 -8.90 13.64 -61.08
C ASN A 214 -7.86 12.71 -60.42
N THR A 215 -6.61 13.16 -60.28
CA THR A 215 -5.47 12.36 -59.77
C THR A 215 -5.79 11.65 -58.45
N ALA A 216 -6.33 12.37 -57.47
CA ALA A 216 -6.59 11.83 -56.14
C ALA A 216 -7.66 10.73 -56.16
N GLU A 217 -8.73 10.94 -56.95
CA GLU A 217 -9.80 9.96 -57.11
C GLU A 217 -9.32 8.71 -57.85
N ILE A 218 -8.56 8.90 -58.94
CA ILE A 218 -7.96 7.80 -59.70
C ILE A 218 -7.02 6.98 -58.79
N TRP A 219 -6.16 7.62 -58.01
CA TRP A 219 -5.27 6.94 -57.09
C TRP A 219 -6.03 6.08 -56.08
N LYS A 220 -7.11 6.62 -55.48
CA LYS A 220 -7.97 5.88 -54.55
C LYS A 220 -8.61 4.66 -55.22
N LEU A 221 -9.09 4.81 -56.45
CA LEU A 221 -9.66 3.71 -57.22
C LEU A 221 -8.61 2.67 -57.59
N ILE A 222 -7.39 3.09 -57.96
CA ILE A 222 -6.28 2.18 -58.25
C ILE A 222 -5.91 1.36 -57.02
N GLN A 223 -5.76 1.97 -55.85
CA GLN A 223 -5.44 1.25 -54.61
C GLN A 223 -6.46 0.15 -54.31
N LEU A 224 -7.74 0.44 -54.57
CA LEU A 224 -8.83 -0.49 -54.33
C LEU A 224 -8.95 -1.59 -55.39
N LEU A 225 -8.74 -1.26 -56.67
CA LEU A 225 -8.96 -2.18 -57.80
C LEU A 225 -7.70 -2.96 -58.19
N LYS A 226 -6.51 -2.50 -57.80
CA LYS A 226 -5.23 -3.11 -58.18
C LYS A 226 -5.14 -4.60 -57.88
N PRO A 227 -5.51 -5.11 -56.69
CA PRO A 227 -5.45 -6.55 -56.43
C PRO A 227 -6.32 -7.36 -57.40
N LYS A 228 -7.43 -6.80 -57.90
CA LYS A 228 -8.37 -7.47 -58.80
C LYS A 228 -7.96 -7.40 -60.26
N ILE A 229 -7.46 -6.25 -60.71
CA ILE A 229 -6.98 -6.09 -62.07
C ILE A 229 -5.68 -6.88 -62.26
N ASP A 230 -4.78 -6.88 -61.28
CA ASP A 230 -3.54 -7.66 -61.31
C ASP A 230 -3.84 -9.18 -61.29
N ASP A 231 -4.76 -9.65 -60.43
CA ASP A 231 -5.21 -11.06 -60.41
C ASP A 231 -5.82 -11.48 -61.74
N TYR A 232 -6.64 -10.62 -62.38
CA TYR A 232 -7.22 -10.91 -63.69
C TYR A 232 -6.14 -11.13 -64.77
N PHE A 233 -5.18 -10.23 -64.90
CA PHE A 233 -4.11 -10.39 -65.90
C PHE A 233 -3.18 -11.56 -65.57
N LEU A 234 -2.87 -11.81 -64.29
CA LEU A 234 -2.11 -13.00 -63.89
C LEU A 234 -2.83 -14.29 -64.29
N ARG A 235 -4.14 -14.37 -64.12
CA ARG A 235 -4.94 -15.53 -64.56
C ARG A 235 -4.97 -15.68 -66.08
N ILE A 236 -5.00 -14.59 -66.84
CA ILE A 236 -4.86 -14.66 -68.31
C ILE A 236 -3.49 -15.23 -68.69
N GLU A 237 -2.40 -14.73 -68.10
CA GLU A 237 -1.05 -15.25 -68.36
C GLU A 237 -0.93 -16.73 -68.01
N LEU A 238 -1.49 -17.16 -66.86
CA LEU A 238 -1.53 -18.57 -66.47
C LEU A 238 -2.36 -19.43 -67.42
N ALA A 239 -3.49 -18.92 -67.92
CA ALA A 239 -4.32 -19.61 -68.90
C ALA A 239 -3.60 -19.76 -70.25
N GLN A 240 -2.75 -18.80 -70.63
CA GLN A 240 -1.92 -18.90 -71.83
C GLN A 240 -0.74 -19.85 -71.66
N TYR A 241 -0.09 -19.83 -70.49
CA TYR A 241 1.02 -20.72 -70.17
C TYR A 241 0.57 -22.19 -70.07
N ALA A 242 -0.58 -22.44 -69.43
CA ALA A 242 -1.16 -23.77 -69.25
C ALA A 242 -2.64 -23.78 -69.65
N PRO A 243 -2.96 -23.95 -70.95
CA PRO A 243 -4.34 -23.90 -71.45
C PRO A 243 -5.30 -24.89 -70.77
N GLN A 244 -4.79 -26.04 -70.31
CA GLN A 244 -5.58 -27.03 -69.59
C GLN A 244 -6.06 -26.56 -68.20
N ALA A 245 -5.42 -25.53 -67.62
CA ALA A 245 -5.78 -24.96 -66.33
C ALA A 245 -6.83 -23.84 -66.43
N GLN A 246 -7.17 -23.35 -67.63
CA GLN A 246 -8.08 -22.22 -67.85
C GLN A 246 -9.46 -22.42 -67.18
N THR A 247 -9.98 -23.65 -67.20
CA THR A 247 -11.27 -23.96 -66.55
C THR A 247 -11.19 -23.83 -65.03
N ALA A 248 -10.06 -24.20 -64.42
CA ALA A 248 -9.84 -24.11 -62.98
C ALA A 248 -9.49 -22.68 -62.50
N LEU A 249 -9.07 -21.79 -63.41
CA LEU A 249 -8.80 -20.38 -63.12
C LEU A 249 -10.08 -19.54 -63.06
N ASN A 250 -11.19 -20.06 -63.61
CA ASN A 250 -12.54 -19.57 -63.38
C ASN A 250 -13.20 -20.37 -62.26
N VAL A 251 -14.15 -19.77 -61.55
CA VAL A 251 -14.94 -20.49 -60.54
C VAL A 251 -15.90 -21.46 -61.24
N ASP A 252 -15.94 -22.70 -60.77
CA ASP A 252 -16.83 -23.75 -61.30
C ASP A 252 -18.30 -23.29 -61.19
N GLU A 253 -19.06 -23.42 -62.27
CA GLU A 253 -20.44 -22.92 -62.41
C GLU A 253 -21.35 -23.40 -61.27
N LYS A 254 -21.05 -24.56 -60.67
CA LYS A 254 -21.80 -25.11 -59.52
C LYS A 254 -21.68 -24.28 -58.24
N TYR A 255 -20.66 -23.44 -58.10
CA TYR A 255 -20.47 -22.53 -56.95
C TYR A 255 -21.01 -21.11 -57.21
N ILE A 256 -21.50 -20.83 -58.43
CA ILE A 256 -22.16 -19.57 -58.80
C ILE A 256 -23.68 -19.66 -58.54
N VAL A 257 -24.18 -20.83 -58.11
CA VAL A 257 -25.59 -21.08 -57.84
C VAL A 257 -26.00 -20.47 -56.48
N PRO A 258 -26.98 -19.56 -56.44
CA PRO A 258 -27.36 -18.88 -55.21
C PRO A 258 -27.96 -19.84 -54.17
N THR A 259 -27.44 -19.83 -52.94
CA THR A 259 -28.11 -20.48 -51.81
C THR A 259 -29.33 -19.66 -51.37
N GLN A 260 -30.51 -20.25 -51.57
CA GLN A 260 -31.85 -19.89 -51.05
C GLN A 260 -32.47 -18.52 -51.44
N ASN A 261 -31.71 -17.45 -51.71
CA ASN A 261 -32.27 -16.12 -52.04
C ASN A 261 -32.02 -15.63 -53.47
N GLY A 262 -31.44 -16.45 -54.35
CA GLY A 262 -31.26 -16.10 -55.78
C GLY A 262 -30.12 -15.11 -56.09
N LEU A 263 -29.40 -14.58 -55.09
CA LEU A 263 -28.26 -13.69 -55.26
C LEU A 263 -27.05 -14.15 -54.41
N LEU A 264 -25.83 -13.97 -54.92
CA LEU A 264 -24.58 -14.17 -54.17
C LEU A 264 -24.36 -13.01 -53.18
N SER A 265 -23.72 -13.27 -52.04
CA SER A 265 -23.31 -12.20 -51.10
C SER A 265 -22.12 -11.41 -51.64
N ASP A 266 -21.88 -10.21 -51.09
CA ASP A 266 -20.73 -9.39 -51.48
C ASP A 266 -19.39 -10.10 -51.22
N GLU A 267 -19.27 -10.91 -50.16
CA GLU A 267 -18.06 -11.71 -49.90
C GLU A 267 -17.86 -12.78 -50.97
N ALA A 268 -18.92 -13.49 -51.35
CA ALA A 268 -18.86 -14.51 -52.40
C ALA A 268 -18.56 -13.90 -53.77
N LEU A 269 -19.13 -12.73 -54.08
CA LEU A 269 -18.80 -11.98 -55.29
C LEU A 269 -17.36 -11.45 -55.26
N ALA A 270 -16.84 -11.08 -54.09
CA ALA A 270 -15.46 -10.63 -53.95
C ALA A 270 -14.44 -11.73 -54.24
N GLU A 271 -14.78 -13.02 -54.10
CA GLU A 271 -13.88 -14.14 -54.43
C GLU A 271 -13.79 -14.42 -55.93
N LEU A 272 -14.82 -14.05 -56.70
CA LEU A 272 -14.84 -14.25 -58.14
C LEU A 272 -13.78 -13.36 -58.85
N PRO A 273 -13.23 -13.81 -60.00
CA PRO A 273 -12.43 -12.98 -60.89
C PRO A 273 -13.17 -11.69 -61.30
N LEU A 274 -12.41 -10.67 -61.70
CA LEU A 274 -12.97 -9.38 -62.10
C LEU A 274 -13.84 -9.48 -63.37
N SER A 275 -13.43 -10.34 -64.29
CA SER A 275 -14.16 -10.76 -65.49
C SER A 275 -13.81 -12.21 -65.79
N LYS A 276 -14.55 -12.86 -66.69
CA LYS A 276 -14.29 -14.23 -67.12
C LYS A 276 -12.89 -14.34 -67.71
N ILE A 277 -12.12 -15.35 -67.27
CA ILE A 277 -10.78 -15.59 -67.78
C ILE A 277 -10.88 -16.34 -69.12
N ASP A 278 -10.56 -15.63 -70.20
CA ASP A 278 -10.39 -16.19 -71.54
C ASP A 278 -8.95 -15.98 -72.05
N THR A 279 -8.69 -16.27 -73.33
CA THR A 279 -7.37 -16.09 -73.93
C THR A 279 -7.16 -14.69 -74.51
N THR A 280 -8.08 -13.74 -74.29
CA THR A 280 -7.96 -12.37 -74.79
C THR A 280 -7.10 -11.53 -73.85
N ASN A 281 -6.17 -10.75 -74.41
CA ASN A 281 -5.18 -9.96 -73.66
C ASN A 281 -5.72 -8.60 -73.15
N ALA A 282 -7.03 -8.43 -73.06
CA ALA A 282 -7.66 -7.18 -72.64
C ALA A 282 -8.85 -7.45 -71.71
N LEU A 283 -9.03 -6.58 -70.72
CA LEU A 283 -10.20 -6.55 -69.84
C LEU A 283 -11.31 -5.70 -70.49
N ASP A 284 -12.47 -6.28 -70.73
CA ASP A 284 -13.68 -5.53 -71.12
C ASP A 284 -14.18 -4.70 -69.93
N LEU A 285 -14.28 -3.37 -70.11
CA LEU A 285 -14.68 -2.41 -69.07
C LEU A 285 -16.20 -2.15 -69.05
N VAL A 286 -16.98 -2.82 -69.91
CA VAL A 286 -18.42 -2.62 -70.09
C VAL A 286 -19.21 -3.89 -69.81
N ASN A 287 -18.78 -5.02 -70.37
CA ASN A 287 -19.48 -6.30 -70.32
C ASN A 287 -18.73 -7.35 -69.50
N GLY A 288 -19.47 -8.33 -68.96
CA GLY A 288 -18.84 -9.48 -68.27
C GLY A 288 -18.16 -9.17 -66.94
N LEU A 289 -18.25 -7.92 -66.45
CA LEU A 289 -17.68 -7.52 -65.17
C LEU A 289 -18.42 -8.11 -63.98
N ASN A 290 -17.64 -8.45 -62.96
CA ASN A 290 -18.14 -8.82 -61.64
C ASN A 290 -19.06 -7.72 -61.08
N PRO A 291 -20.33 -8.04 -60.73
CA PRO A 291 -21.31 -7.05 -60.27
C PRO A 291 -20.84 -6.18 -59.10
N LEU A 292 -20.05 -6.73 -58.18
CA LEU A 292 -19.53 -6.02 -57.01
C LEU A 292 -18.57 -4.88 -57.38
N TRP A 293 -17.78 -5.08 -58.44
CA TRP A 293 -16.72 -4.14 -58.86
C TRP A 293 -17.14 -3.27 -60.04
N LYS A 294 -18.24 -3.61 -60.73
CA LYS A 294 -18.70 -2.95 -61.96
C LYS A 294 -18.75 -1.43 -61.86
N ALA A 295 -19.42 -0.88 -60.83
CA ALA A 295 -19.55 0.57 -60.67
C ALA A 295 -18.19 1.28 -60.53
N LYS A 296 -17.24 0.66 -59.81
CA LYS A 296 -15.90 1.21 -59.58
C LYS A 296 -15.03 1.13 -60.84
N ILE A 297 -15.13 0.03 -61.59
CA ILE A 297 -14.46 -0.12 -62.90
C ILE A 297 -15.03 0.88 -63.91
N SER A 298 -16.35 1.06 -63.96
CA SER A 298 -16.97 2.07 -64.83
C SER A 298 -16.53 3.49 -64.46
N ARG A 299 -16.38 3.80 -63.17
CA ARG A 299 -15.84 5.10 -62.75
C ARG A 299 -14.37 5.27 -63.14
N LEU A 300 -13.54 4.24 -62.92
CA LEU A 300 -12.14 4.25 -63.34
C LEU A 300 -12.04 4.47 -64.86
N LYS A 301 -12.83 3.74 -65.66
CA LYS A 301 -12.93 3.88 -67.12
C LYS A 301 -13.15 5.35 -67.53
N THR A 302 -14.15 6.02 -66.97
CA THR A 302 -14.43 7.43 -67.29
C THR A 302 -13.26 8.35 -66.95
N LEU A 303 -12.51 8.05 -65.89
CA LEU A 303 -11.41 8.91 -65.44
C LEU A 303 -10.11 8.69 -66.22
N VAL A 304 -9.90 7.51 -66.80
CA VAL A 304 -8.67 7.15 -67.54
C VAL A 304 -8.88 7.01 -69.05
N GLU A 305 -10.04 7.39 -69.58
CA GLU A 305 -10.42 7.20 -70.99
C GLU A 305 -9.36 7.74 -71.96
N SER A 306 -8.76 8.90 -71.67
CA SER A 306 -7.70 9.52 -72.48
C SER A 306 -6.38 8.74 -72.51
N SER A 307 -6.22 7.74 -71.63
CA SER A 307 -5.04 6.89 -71.52
C SER A 307 -5.24 5.50 -72.12
N LEU A 308 -6.41 5.22 -72.71
CA LEU A 308 -6.75 3.95 -73.35
C LEU A 308 -6.77 4.09 -74.88
N SER A 309 -6.29 3.07 -75.59
CA SER A 309 -6.36 3.01 -77.05
C SER A 309 -7.78 2.68 -77.53
N ASN A 310 -8.53 1.93 -76.72
CA ASN A 310 -9.95 1.66 -76.89
C ASN A 310 -10.66 1.99 -75.55
N PRO A 311 -11.63 2.91 -75.52
CA PRO A 311 -12.27 3.33 -74.27
C PRO A 311 -12.97 2.18 -73.53
N ASP A 312 -13.37 1.11 -74.22
CA ASP A 312 -14.10 -0.02 -73.63
C ASP A 312 -13.20 -1.18 -73.19
N GLN A 313 -11.87 -1.10 -73.39
CA GLN A 313 -10.93 -2.17 -73.07
C GLN A 313 -9.70 -1.63 -72.34
N LEU A 314 -9.21 -2.40 -71.36
CA LEU A 314 -7.94 -2.14 -70.67
C LEU A 314 -6.96 -3.27 -70.96
N THR A 315 -5.82 -2.96 -71.56
CA THR A 315 -4.72 -3.92 -71.69
C THR A 315 -3.82 -3.89 -70.46
N GLN A 316 -3.04 -4.97 -70.25
CA GLN A 316 -2.07 -5.03 -69.15
C GLN A 316 -1.01 -3.93 -69.26
N GLN A 317 -0.58 -3.60 -70.49
CA GLN A 317 0.38 -2.52 -70.73
C GLN A 317 -0.19 -1.14 -70.39
N GLU A 318 -1.44 -0.86 -70.78
CA GLU A 318 -2.11 0.39 -70.42
C GLU A 318 -2.32 0.50 -68.91
N TRP A 319 -2.66 -0.61 -68.25
CA TRP A 319 -2.77 -0.67 -66.79
C TRP A 319 -1.45 -0.33 -66.10
N GLN A 320 -0.34 -0.89 -66.57
CA GLN A 320 1.00 -0.56 -66.07
C GLN A 320 1.38 0.90 -66.36
N ASN A 321 1.05 1.42 -67.55
CA ASN A 321 1.33 2.82 -67.92
C ASN A 321 0.55 3.80 -67.03
N ILE A 322 -0.71 3.51 -66.72
CA ILE A 322 -1.53 4.32 -65.78
C ILE A 322 -0.87 4.33 -64.41
N GLN A 323 -0.46 3.16 -63.88
CA GLN A 323 0.26 3.07 -62.61
C GLN A 323 1.58 3.87 -62.63
N GLN A 324 2.36 3.74 -63.70
CA GLN A 324 3.64 4.44 -63.86
C GLN A 324 3.46 5.96 -63.93
N SER A 325 2.40 6.44 -64.60
CA SER A 325 2.10 7.87 -64.70
C SER A 325 1.75 8.54 -63.37
N LEU A 326 1.34 7.74 -62.37
CA LEU A 326 1.03 8.19 -61.01
C LEU A 326 2.18 7.93 -60.02
N GLN A 327 3.32 7.41 -60.48
CA GLN A 327 4.42 7.02 -59.60
C GLN A 327 4.91 8.20 -58.73
N ALA A 328 5.09 9.39 -59.32
CA ALA A 328 5.51 10.58 -58.58
C ALA A 328 4.50 10.98 -57.48
N TYR A 329 3.21 10.94 -57.79
CA TYR A 329 2.13 11.20 -56.84
C TYR A 329 2.09 10.14 -55.72
N SER A 330 2.23 8.87 -56.08
CA SER A 330 2.25 7.76 -55.11
C SER A 330 3.43 7.84 -54.14
N THR A 331 4.63 8.16 -54.64
CA THR A 331 5.82 8.33 -53.80
C THR A 331 5.62 9.45 -52.79
N LEU A 332 4.98 10.55 -53.18
CA LEU A 332 4.70 11.68 -52.29
C LEU A 332 3.63 11.37 -51.25
N ILE A 333 2.56 10.67 -51.62
CA ILE A 333 1.55 10.21 -50.65
C ILE A 333 2.16 9.22 -49.66
N SER A 334 2.96 8.27 -50.13
CA SER A 334 3.63 7.29 -49.28
C SER A 334 4.72 7.92 -48.40
N ALA A 335 5.27 9.07 -48.81
CA ALA A 335 6.20 9.89 -48.03
C ALA A 335 5.48 10.92 -47.12
N LYS A 336 4.27 10.59 -46.66
CA LYS A 336 3.54 11.39 -45.67
C LYS A 336 4.42 11.60 -44.44
N PRO A 337 4.64 12.85 -44.00
CA PRO A 337 5.50 13.13 -42.85
C PRO A 337 4.85 12.59 -41.57
N GLU A 338 5.64 11.90 -40.75
CA GLU A 338 5.28 11.66 -39.36
C GLU A 338 5.44 12.97 -38.58
N MET A 339 4.38 13.37 -37.87
CA MET A 339 4.39 14.57 -37.06
C MET A 339 5.17 14.33 -35.77
N VAL A 340 5.88 15.34 -35.30
CA VAL A 340 6.61 15.26 -34.03
C VAL A 340 5.61 15.15 -32.90
N GLN A 341 5.74 14.10 -32.09
CA GLN A 341 4.95 13.88 -30.89
C GLN A 341 5.80 14.22 -29.66
N LEU A 342 5.20 14.91 -28.70
CA LEU A 342 5.82 15.27 -27.43
C LEU A 342 5.31 14.35 -26.32
N THR A 343 6.14 14.10 -25.31
CA THR A 343 5.68 13.53 -24.05
C THR A 343 4.97 14.63 -23.26
N VAL A 344 3.67 14.50 -23.09
CA VAL A 344 2.78 15.50 -22.46
C VAL A 344 1.93 14.84 -21.40
N GLU A 345 1.42 15.61 -20.44
CA GLU A 345 0.53 15.10 -19.39
C GLU A 345 -0.87 14.75 -19.94
N ILE A 346 -1.33 15.50 -20.93
CA ILE A 346 -2.63 15.30 -21.57
C ILE A 346 -2.40 15.02 -23.06
N GLU A 347 -2.72 13.80 -23.44
CA GLU A 347 -2.55 13.31 -24.82
C GLU A 347 -3.48 14.04 -25.82
N PRO A 348 -3.03 14.24 -27.07
CA PRO A 348 -3.84 14.86 -28.11
C PRO A 348 -5.08 14.01 -28.43
N SER A 349 -6.18 14.69 -28.76
CA SER A 349 -7.49 14.07 -29.03
C SER A 349 -7.84 14.03 -30.52
N THR A 350 -7.17 14.83 -31.34
CA THR A 350 -7.43 14.96 -32.78
C THR A 350 -6.13 14.98 -33.57
N SER A 351 -6.13 14.46 -34.79
CA SER A 351 -4.99 14.61 -35.69
C SER A 351 -5.06 15.94 -36.44
N ILE A 352 -3.90 16.48 -36.84
CA ILE A 352 -3.83 17.66 -37.73
C ILE A 352 -4.58 17.40 -39.05
N GLU A 353 -4.65 16.14 -39.47
CA GLU A 353 -5.33 15.71 -40.70
C GLU A 353 -6.85 15.90 -40.66
N ASP A 354 -7.43 15.91 -39.46
CA ASP A 354 -8.87 16.05 -39.25
C ASP A 354 -9.30 17.53 -39.25
N MET A 355 -8.35 18.46 -39.35
CA MET A 355 -8.61 19.89 -39.32
C MET A 355 -8.90 20.48 -40.71
N PRO A 356 -9.74 21.53 -40.80
CA PRO A 356 -9.92 22.27 -42.04
C PRO A 356 -8.62 22.97 -42.48
N ASN A 357 -8.26 22.83 -43.76
CA ASN A 357 -7.05 23.45 -44.34
C ASN A 357 -6.98 24.98 -44.16
N SER A 358 -8.12 25.68 -44.07
CA SER A 358 -8.15 27.12 -43.77
C SER A 358 -7.58 27.41 -42.39
N VAL A 359 -8.01 26.66 -41.37
CA VAL A 359 -7.55 26.79 -39.99
C VAL A 359 -6.05 26.46 -39.87
N ILE A 360 -5.59 25.41 -40.56
CA ILE A 360 -4.17 25.05 -40.60
C ILE A 360 -3.34 26.20 -41.18
N THR A 361 -3.82 26.82 -42.26
CA THR A 361 -3.12 27.93 -42.92
C THR A 361 -3.05 29.17 -42.03
N ASP A 362 -4.15 29.49 -41.35
CA ASP A 362 -4.25 30.65 -40.46
C ASP A 362 -3.35 30.48 -39.22
N LEU A 363 -3.26 29.27 -38.65
CA LEU A 363 -2.48 29.00 -37.44
C LEU A 363 -1.00 28.66 -37.69
N ALA A 364 -0.61 28.34 -38.93
CA ALA A 364 0.78 28.05 -39.28
C ALA A 364 1.66 29.31 -39.40
N ASN A 365 1.08 30.51 -39.32
CA ASN A 365 1.82 31.75 -39.36
C ASN A 365 2.68 31.94 -38.08
N ASP A 366 3.75 32.73 -38.20
CA ASP A 366 4.64 33.00 -37.08
C ASP A 366 4.14 34.12 -36.15
N ASP A 367 3.06 34.82 -36.53
CA ASP A 367 2.58 36.00 -35.78
C ASP A 367 2.07 35.59 -34.40
N LEU A 368 1.17 34.60 -34.33
CA LEU A 368 0.65 34.09 -33.06
C LEU A 368 1.75 33.39 -32.24
N LEU A 369 2.68 32.68 -32.89
CA LEU A 369 3.80 32.05 -32.19
C LEU A 369 4.75 33.10 -31.58
N ASN A 370 4.98 34.21 -32.28
CA ASN A 370 5.81 35.31 -31.79
C ASN A 370 5.12 36.08 -30.66
N GLU A 371 3.80 36.29 -30.73
CA GLU A 371 3.00 36.81 -29.62
C GLU A 371 3.08 35.89 -28.40
N PHE A 372 2.92 34.58 -28.59
CA PHE A 372 3.05 33.59 -27.52
C PHE A 372 4.45 33.61 -26.87
N LYS A 373 5.51 33.72 -27.68
CA LYS A 373 6.90 33.89 -27.17
C LYS A 373 7.05 35.12 -26.28
N GLN A 374 6.41 36.23 -26.64
CA GLN A 374 6.43 37.46 -25.82
C GLN A 374 5.68 37.26 -24.50
N MET A 375 4.54 36.55 -24.52
CA MET A 375 3.80 36.18 -23.30
C MET A 375 4.66 35.34 -22.36
N VAL A 376 5.35 34.31 -22.88
CA VAL A 376 6.28 33.47 -22.10
C VAL A 376 7.43 34.30 -21.51
N GLU A 377 7.99 35.24 -22.28
CA GLU A 377 9.06 36.12 -21.78
C GLU A 377 8.57 37.08 -20.68
N GLN A 378 7.34 37.58 -20.81
CA GLN A 378 6.69 38.40 -19.79
C GLN A 378 6.47 37.59 -18.50
N ASP A 379 5.98 36.37 -18.62
CA ASP A 379 5.70 35.49 -17.48
C ASP A 379 6.95 35.10 -16.70
N ASN A 380 8.04 34.83 -17.41
CA ASN A 380 9.35 34.50 -16.81
C ASN A 380 9.92 35.66 -15.96
N LYS A 381 9.46 36.90 -16.18
CA LYS A 381 9.87 38.11 -15.42
C LYS A 381 9.01 38.36 -14.17
N THR A 382 7.96 37.56 -13.94
CA THR A 382 7.09 37.70 -12.77
C THR A 382 7.89 37.46 -11.48
N PRO A 383 7.84 38.38 -10.48
CA PRO A 383 8.63 38.25 -9.26
C PRO A 383 8.19 37.06 -8.39
N ILE A 384 6.91 36.67 -8.49
CA ILE A 384 6.35 35.46 -7.90
C ILE A 384 6.20 34.42 -9.01
N SER A 385 7.30 33.81 -9.42
CA SER A 385 7.26 32.71 -10.39
C SER A 385 6.83 31.43 -9.70
N ALA A 386 5.86 30.71 -10.27
CA ALA A 386 5.38 29.42 -9.78
C ALA A 386 6.53 28.43 -9.51
N SER A 387 7.50 28.35 -10.42
CA SER A 387 8.67 27.48 -10.26
C SER A 387 9.48 27.82 -8.99
N ASP A 388 9.68 29.11 -8.70
CA ASP A 388 10.40 29.59 -7.52
C ASP A 388 9.55 29.42 -6.24
N VAL A 389 8.22 29.57 -6.33
CA VAL A 389 7.29 29.30 -5.23
C VAL A 389 7.33 27.83 -4.81
N LEU A 390 7.37 26.89 -5.76
CA LEU A 390 7.50 25.46 -5.47
C LEU A 390 8.85 25.12 -4.82
N VAL A 391 9.93 25.79 -5.25
CA VAL A 391 11.24 25.66 -4.60
C VAL A 391 11.21 26.20 -3.17
N LEU A 392 10.56 27.34 -2.93
CA LEU A 392 10.37 27.89 -1.59
C LEU A 392 9.46 26.99 -0.73
N GLU A 393 8.42 26.39 -1.30
CA GLU A 393 7.56 25.40 -0.62
C GLU A 393 8.43 24.25 -0.09
N LYS A 394 9.21 23.63 -0.98
CA LYS A 394 10.11 22.53 -0.62
C LYS A 394 11.12 22.97 0.43
N LEU A 395 11.67 24.18 0.32
CA LEU A 395 12.64 24.69 1.28
C LEU A 395 12.03 24.91 2.68
N VAL A 396 10.85 25.52 2.76
CA VAL A 396 10.14 25.74 4.02
C VAL A 396 9.79 24.41 4.69
N LEU A 397 9.27 23.45 3.91
CA LEU A 397 8.92 22.12 4.40
C LEU A 397 10.14 21.34 4.87
N PHE A 398 11.24 21.34 4.10
CA PHE A 398 12.46 20.63 4.49
C PHE A 398 13.11 21.28 5.71
N HIS A 399 13.14 22.62 5.79
CA HIS A 399 13.64 23.33 6.98
C HIS A 399 12.85 22.97 8.24
N LYS A 400 11.53 22.82 8.13
CA LYS A 400 10.64 22.45 9.24
C LYS A 400 10.73 20.97 9.61
N HIS A 401 10.78 20.07 8.64
CA HIS A 401 10.49 18.65 8.86
C HIS A 401 11.68 17.70 8.68
N LEU A 402 12.72 18.08 7.93
CA LEU A 402 13.81 17.16 7.55
C LEU A 402 14.51 16.56 8.78
N TYR A 403 14.79 17.36 9.80
CA TYR A 403 15.42 16.85 11.03
C TYR A 403 14.56 15.80 11.73
N ARG A 404 13.25 16.06 11.88
CA ARG A 404 12.31 15.08 12.48
C ARG A 404 12.29 13.79 11.66
N LEU A 405 12.30 13.88 10.33
CA LEU A 405 12.36 12.70 9.47
C LEU A 405 13.63 11.90 9.72
N LEU A 406 14.80 12.54 9.74
CA LEU A 406 16.08 11.89 9.98
C LEU A 406 16.13 11.18 11.34
N VAL A 407 15.61 11.81 12.39
CA VAL A 407 15.50 11.20 13.72
C VAL A 407 14.55 9.99 13.72
N ASN A 408 13.50 10.00 12.89
CA ASN A 408 12.53 8.91 12.76
C ASN A 408 12.89 7.86 11.70
N PHE A 409 13.98 8.04 10.95
CA PHE A 409 14.40 7.14 9.89
C PHE A 409 15.77 6.52 10.20
N VAL A 410 16.77 7.36 10.50
CA VAL A 410 18.16 6.93 10.68
C VAL A 410 18.40 6.37 12.07
N SER A 411 17.88 7.00 13.14
CA SER A 411 18.18 6.62 14.53
C SER A 411 16.99 6.09 15.33
N PHE A 412 15.76 6.41 14.92
CA PHE A 412 14.52 6.15 15.70
C PHE A 412 14.56 6.77 17.10
N ALA A 413 15.34 7.84 17.33
CA ALA A 413 15.53 8.37 18.68
C ALA A 413 14.21 8.86 19.32
N ASP A 414 13.26 9.34 18.51
CA ASP A 414 11.93 9.74 18.98
C ASP A 414 11.11 8.58 19.57
N PHE A 415 11.28 7.34 19.09
CA PHE A 415 10.57 6.19 19.64
C PHE A 415 11.01 5.84 21.07
N PHE A 416 12.26 6.16 21.42
CA PHE A 416 12.83 5.88 22.74
C PHE A 416 12.71 7.06 23.72
N SER A 417 12.18 8.19 23.25
CA SER A 417 12.01 9.40 24.04
C SER A 417 10.60 9.45 24.66
N PRO A 418 10.46 9.73 25.96
CA PRO A 418 9.15 9.89 26.59
C PRO A 418 8.47 11.24 26.26
N LYS A 419 9.21 12.18 25.64
CA LYS A 419 8.71 13.54 25.36
C LYS A 419 8.21 13.70 23.93
N THR A 420 8.71 12.87 23.02
CA THR A 420 8.41 12.95 21.59
C THR A 420 7.64 11.71 21.15
N ARG A 421 7.05 11.79 19.96
CA ARG A 421 6.31 10.68 19.35
C ARG A 421 6.98 10.37 18.03
N SER A 422 7.11 9.08 17.76
CA SER A 422 7.70 8.63 16.49
C SER A 422 6.72 8.76 15.33
N ALA A 423 7.24 8.94 14.12
CA ALA A 423 6.45 9.18 12.92
C ALA A 423 5.50 8.02 12.56
N PHE A 424 5.73 6.79 13.06
CA PHE A 424 4.83 5.65 12.82
C PHE A 424 3.77 5.45 13.91
N GLN A 425 3.78 6.24 14.99
CA GLN A 425 2.76 6.17 16.04
C GLN A 425 1.59 7.09 15.71
N LEU A 426 0.45 6.52 15.36
CA LEU A 426 -0.71 7.27 14.85
C LEU A 426 -1.66 7.80 15.91
N GLY A 427 -1.52 7.35 17.16
CA GLY A 427 -2.40 7.75 18.25
C GLY A 427 -2.49 6.75 19.38
N ASN A 428 -3.57 6.87 20.16
CA ASN A 428 -3.79 6.16 21.40
C ASN A 428 -5.07 5.31 21.34
N LEU A 429 -4.94 4.01 21.58
CA LEU A 429 -6.08 3.10 21.70
C LEU A 429 -6.44 2.90 23.17
N TYR A 430 -7.67 3.27 23.54
CA TYR A 430 -8.26 3.03 24.86
C TYR A 430 -9.13 1.78 24.82
N ILE A 431 -8.75 0.75 25.58
CA ILE A 431 -9.50 -0.51 25.66
C ILE A 431 -9.28 -1.19 27.01
N ASP A 432 -10.37 -1.68 27.62
CA ASP A 432 -10.35 -2.46 28.88
C ASP A 432 -9.57 -1.79 30.03
N GLY A 433 -9.74 -0.48 30.20
CA GLY A 433 -9.04 0.29 31.25
C GLY A 433 -7.54 0.42 31.00
N ARG A 434 -7.09 0.31 29.74
CA ARG A 434 -5.70 0.49 29.31
C ARG A 434 -5.64 1.48 28.16
N CYS A 435 -4.48 2.11 27.99
CA CYS A 435 -4.18 2.94 26.84
C CYS A 435 -2.90 2.42 26.18
N ALA A 436 -2.99 2.01 24.92
CA ALA A 436 -1.85 1.62 24.10
C ALA A 436 -1.47 2.77 23.17
N THR A 437 -0.20 3.17 23.20
CA THR A 437 0.32 4.33 22.45
C THR A 437 1.17 3.91 21.23
N LEU A 438 1.48 2.62 21.10
CA LEU A 438 2.08 2.06 19.90
C LEU A 438 0.96 1.54 18.98
N CYS A 439 0.40 2.46 18.20
CA CYS A 439 -0.59 2.17 17.16
C CYS A 439 -0.02 2.51 15.79
N VAL A 440 0.04 1.54 14.88
CA VAL A 440 0.56 1.70 13.52
C VAL A 440 -0.53 1.49 12.47
N ALA A 441 -0.41 2.11 11.29
CA ALA A 441 -1.32 1.90 10.18
C ALA A 441 -1.18 0.48 9.60
N VAL A 442 -2.32 -0.06 9.15
CA VAL A 442 -2.41 -1.38 8.52
C VAL A 442 -3.25 -1.29 7.27
N ASP A 443 -2.72 -1.68 6.12
CA ASP A 443 -3.55 -1.72 4.90
C ASP A 443 -4.38 -3.01 4.83
N ASN A 444 -3.76 -4.14 5.21
CA ASN A 444 -4.38 -5.45 5.15
C ASN A 444 -4.04 -6.28 6.40
N ILE A 445 -5.03 -6.49 7.28
CA ILE A 445 -4.87 -7.22 8.54
C ILE A 445 -4.32 -8.64 8.33
N ALA A 446 -4.78 -9.35 7.29
CA ALA A 446 -4.37 -10.74 7.05
C ALA A 446 -2.89 -10.84 6.66
N LYS A 447 -2.45 -10.01 5.70
CA LYS A 447 -1.03 -9.93 5.28
C LYS A 447 -0.14 -9.37 6.39
N HIS A 448 -0.62 -8.37 7.10
CA HIS A 448 0.16 -7.73 8.16
C HIS A 448 0.40 -8.68 9.34
N ALA A 449 -0.61 -9.48 9.71
CA ALA A 449 -0.53 -10.40 10.84
C ALA A 449 0.52 -11.51 10.66
N THR A 450 0.79 -11.96 9.42
CA THR A 450 1.78 -13.03 9.18
C THR A 450 3.19 -12.58 9.49
N MET A 451 3.55 -11.35 9.13
CA MET A 451 4.87 -10.80 9.41
C MET A 451 4.98 -10.27 10.85
N ALA A 452 3.92 -9.63 11.34
CA ALA A 452 3.93 -9.07 12.68
C ALA A 452 3.95 -10.11 13.81
N ASP A 453 3.59 -11.39 13.55
CA ASP A 453 3.69 -12.46 14.56
C ASP A 453 5.13 -12.67 15.07
N TYR A 454 6.13 -12.39 14.23
CA TYR A 454 7.55 -12.47 14.57
C TYR A 454 8.03 -11.35 15.53
N SER A 455 7.22 -10.32 15.76
CA SER A 455 7.54 -9.22 16.69
C SER A 455 7.54 -9.66 18.17
N GLU A 456 6.94 -10.81 18.49
CA GLU A 456 6.64 -11.29 19.86
C GLU A 456 5.83 -10.29 20.71
N LEU A 457 5.13 -9.34 20.06
CA LEU A 457 4.21 -8.41 20.69
C LEU A 457 2.78 -8.98 20.72
N CYS A 458 2.01 -8.64 21.75
CA CYS A 458 0.58 -8.88 21.74
C CYS A 458 -0.08 -7.76 20.93
N LEU A 459 -0.70 -8.09 19.80
CA LEU A 459 -1.24 -7.11 18.86
C LEU A 459 -2.75 -7.21 18.77
N LEU A 460 -3.42 -6.06 18.83
CA LEU A 460 -4.85 -5.90 18.59
C LEU A 460 -5.01 -5.22 17.23
N TYR A 461 -5.63 -5.90 16.28
CA TYR A 461 -6.03 -5.29 15.02
C TYR A 461 -7.43 -4.72 15.18
N CYS A 462 -7.55 -3.42 14.96
CA CYS A 462 -8.80 -2.70 15.12
C CYS A 462 -9.26 -2.09 13.81
N GLU A 463 -10.54 -2.25 13.50
CA GLU A 463 -11.23 -1.42 12.52
C GLU A 463 -11.79 -0.20 13.25
N CYS A 464 -11.27 0.98 12.88
CA CYS A 464 -11.65 2.26 13.45
C CYS A 464 -12.58 2.98 12.46
N THR A 465 -13.74 3.40 12.91
CA THR A 465 -14.73 4.07 12.06
C THR A 465 -15.11 5.44 12.61
N ARG A 466 -15.25 6.42 11.71
CA ARG A 466 -15.66 7.78 12.05
C ARG A 466 -16.33 8.44 10.85
N HIS A 467 -17.56 8.92 10.98
CA HIS A 467 -18.29 9.63 9.91
C HIS A 467 -18.24 8.94 8.52
N GLY A 468 -18.31 7.60 8.48
CA GLY A 468 -18.21 6.82 7.24
C GLY A 468 -16.79 6.55 6.73
N GLN A 469 -15.76 7.20 7.30
CA GLN A 469 -14.36 6.87 7.06
C GLN A 469 -13.93 5.66 7.88
N LYS A 470 -13.03 4.86 7.32
CA LYS A 470 -12.46 3.67 7.95
C LYS A 470 -10.95 3.78 8.00
N LEU A 471 -10.39 3.41 9.14
CA LEU A 471 -8.96 3.32 9.39
C LEU A 471 -8.68 1.97 10.03
N LEU A 472 -7.66 1.27 9.55
CA LEU A 472 -7.22 0.00 10.14
C LEU A 472 -5.91 0.22 10.87
N ILE A 473 -5.85 -0.20 12.12
CA ILE A 473 -4.66 -0.05 12.97
C ILE A 473 -4.25 -1.37 13.62
N ALA A 474 -2.97 -1.50 13.92
CA ALA A 474 -2.44 -2.51 14.84
C ALA A 474 -1.94 -1.80 16.10
N ALA A 475 -2.56 -2.09 17.24
CA ALA A 475 -2.16 -1.58 18.54
C ALA A 475 -1.40 -2.64 19.33
N ALA A 476 -0.21 -2.28 19.83
CA ALA A 476 0.61 -3.18 20.62
C ALA A 476 0.31 -3.05 22.12
N MET A 477 -0.10 -4.17 22.73
CA MET A 477 -0.34 -4.31 24.16
C MET A 477 0.93 -4.83 24.84
N THR A 478 1.71 -3.92 25.42
CA THR A 478 3.04 -4.23 25.97
C THR A 478 3.06 -4.37 27.49
N ALA A 479 2.02 -3.91 28.20
CA ALA A 479 1.87 -4.05 29.64
C ALA A 479 0.42 -4.35 30.06
N GLY A 480 0.27 -5.07 31.18
CA GLY A 480 -1.04 -5.47 31.71
C GLY A 480 -1.33 -6.97 31.69
N GLN A 481 -2.62 -7.29 31.75
CA GLN A 481 -3.17 -8.65 31.71
C GLN A 481 -3.98 -8.78 30.41
N GLY A 482 -3.83 -9.90 29.71
CA GLY A 482 -4.50 -10.12 28.42
C GLY A 482 -5.84 -10.84 28.50
N ASP A 483 -6.28 -11.25 29.69
CA ASP A 483 -7.35 -12.26 29.85
C ASP A 483 -8.75 -11.78 29.36
N LEU A 484 -8.93 -10.47 29.15
CA LEU A 484 -10.18 -9.86 28.68
C LEU A 484 -10.05 -9.20 27.29
N LEU A 485 -8.92 -9.39 26.61
CA LEU A 485 -8.75 -8.94 25.23
C LEU A 485 -9.29 -10.02 24.30
N ILE A 486 -10.51 -9.80 23.79
CA ILE A 486 -11.23 -10.72 22.92
C ILE A 486 -11.60 -10.02 21.61
N GLU A 487 -11.68 -10.81 20.54
CA GLU A 487 -12.20 -10.34 19.25
C GLU A 487 -13.66 -9.89 19.41
N GLY A 488 -14.06 -8.86 18.65
CA GLY A 488 -15.36 -8.19 18.73
C GLY A 488 -15.47 -7.13 19.83
N ARG A 489 -14.45 -6.94 20.67
CA ARG A 489 -14.49 -5.92 21.74
C ARG A 489 -14.37 -4.51 21.16
N ASN A 490 -15.17 -3.59 21.68
CA ASN A 490 -15.09 -2.18 21.34
C ASN A 490 -14.08 -1.43 22.23
N GLY A 491 -13.43 -0.45 21.64
CA GLY A 491 -12.56 0.53 22.27
C GLY A 491 -12.72 1.89 21.57
N VAL A 492 -11.91 2.87 22.00
CA VAL A 492 -11.88 4.19 21.39
C VAL A 492 -10.45 4.46 20.96
N PHE A 493 -10.25 4.78 19.68
CA PHE A 493 -8.97 5.21 19.15
C PHE A 493 -8.97 6.73 19.00
N ILE A 494 -7.97 7.39 19.56
CA ILE A 494 -7.76 8.83 19.41
C ILE A 494 -6.52 9.04 18.57
N ASP A 495 -6.67 9.62 17.38
CA ASP A 495 -5.53 9.92 16.51
C ASP A 495 -4.71 11.11 17.04
N ASN A 496 -3.57 11.38 16.41
CA ASN A 496 -2.69 12.49 16.84
C ASN A 496 -3.29 13.88 16.63
N ASP A 497 -4.26 14.02 15.73
CA ASP A 497 -5.02 15.25 15.50
C ASP A 497 -6.10 15.47 16.57
N GLY A 498 -6.28 14.50 17.49
CA GLY A 498 -7.24 14.56 18.58
C GLY A 498 -8.65 14.09 18.21
N ASN A 499 -8.82 13.50 17.02
CA ASN A 499 -10.09 12.95 16.59
C ASN A 499 -10.37 11.60 17.25
N ASP A 500 -11.63 11.41 17.61
CA ASP A 500 -12.17 10.20 18.21
C ASP A 500 -12.73 9.24 17.14
N TRP A 501 -12.30 7.99 17.22
CA TRP A 501 -12.72 6.90 16.33
C TRP A 501 -13.29 5.74 17.15
N ASP A 502 -14.42 5.19 16.70
CA ASP A 502 -14.96 3.96 17.27
C ASP A 502 -14.11 2.79 16.80
N ALA A 503 -13.40 2.12 17.72
CA ALA A 503 -12.51 1.02 17.40
C ALA A 503 -13.15 -0.33 17.75
N ASN A 504 -13.21 -1.25 16.78
CA ASN A 504 -13.63 -2.64 17.01
C ASN A 504 -12.46 -3.60 16.78
N VAL A 505 -12.18 -4.47 17.75
CA VAL A 505 -11.10 -5.46 17.63
C VAL A 505 -11.52 -6.59 16.71
N VAL A 506 -10.90 -6.69 15.53
CA VAL A 506 -11.22 -7.70 14.52
C VAL A 506 -10.37 -8.96 14.67
N LYS A 507 -9.10 -8.81 15.06
CA LYS A 507 -8.15 -9.92 15.17
C LYS A 507 -7.15 -9.68 16.28
N ILE A 508 -6.73 -10.74 16.97
CA ILE A 508 -5.73 -10.67 18.04
C ILE A 508 -4.56 -11.61 17.77
N ILE A 509 -3.33 -11.11 17.89
CA ILE A 509 -2.14 -11.94 18.05
C ILE A 509 -1.80 -12.02 19.53
N THR A 510 -2.00 -13.19 20.12
CA THR A 510 -1.76 -13.39 21.55
C THR A 510 -0.30 -13.77 21.82
N LYS A 511 0.45 -12.87 22.45
CA LYS A 511 1.79 -13.14 23.00
C LYS A 511 1.80 -12.76 24.49
N PRO A 512 2.75 -13.29 25.31
CA PRO A 512 2.81 -12.94 26.73
C PRO A 512 3.00 -11.44 26.94
N ILE A 513 2.12 -10.81 27.75
CA ILE A 513 2.18 -9.37 28.03
C ILE A 513 3.09 -9.08 29.23
N SER A 514 3.04 -9.89 30.28
CA SER A 514 3.85 -9.75 31.49
C SER A 514 4.25 -11.10 32.10
N ILE A 515 5.33 -11.11 32.89
CA ILE A 515 5.79 -12.32 33.61
C ILE A 515 4.73 -12.78 34.63
N GLN A 516 4.05 -11.85 35.29
CA GLN A 516 3.02 -12.15 36.28
C GLN A 516 1.87 -12.96 35.69
N GLN A 517 1.46 -12.66 34.45
CA GLN A 517 0.44 -13.44 33.75
C GLN A 517 0.90 -14.88 33.49
N ALA A 518 2.18 -15.08 33.16
CA ALA A 518 2.72 -16.40 32.85
C ALA A 518 2.81 -17.33 34.07
N ILE A 519 2.91 -16.76 35.28
CA ILE A 519 2.92 -17.54 36.54
C ILE A 519 1.60 -18.31 36.72
N LEU A 520 0.47 -17.66 36.44
CA LEU A 520 -0.87 -18.21 36.67
C LEU A 520 -1.46 -18.95 35.46
N ALA A 521 -0.88 -18.76 34.27
CA ALA A 521 -1.37 -19.34 33.03
C ALA A 521 -1.56 -20.88 33.06
N PRO A 522 -0.66 -21.70 33.65
CA PRO A 522 -0.88 -23.15 33.75
C PRO A 522 -2.12 -23.52 34.56
N TYR A 523 -2.33 -22.85 35.70
CA TYR A 523 -3.47 -23.11 36.57
C TYR A 523 -4.79 -22.71 35.91
N GLN A 524 -4.81 -21.59 35.18
CA GLN A 524 -5.98 -21.20 34.38
C GLN A 524 -6.31 -22.23 33.30
N ARG A 525 -5.31 -22.80 32.61
CA ARG A 525 -5.52 -23.87 31.61
C ARG A 525 -6.11 -25.12 32.24
N ILE A 526 -5.59 -25.55 33.38
CA ILE A 526 -6.13 -26.70 34.13
C ILE A 526 -7.59 -26.44 34.51
N GLY A 527 -7.91 -25.25 35.02
CA GLY A 527 -9.29 -24.86 35.33
C GLY A 527 -10.23 -24.87 34.12
N ARG A 528 -9.76 -24.43 32.94
CA ARG A 528 -10.52 -24.51 31.68
C ARG A 528 -10.77 -25.96 31.27
N CYS A 529 -9.74 -26.82 31.31
CA CYS A 529 -9.89 -28.25 31.00
C CYS A 529 -10.90 -28.93 31.93
N ILE A 530 -10.87 -28.62 33.24
CA ILE A 530 -11.84 -29.14 34.22
C ILE A 530 -13.25 -28.67 33.85
N THR A 531 -13.42 -27.37 33.58
CA THR A 531 -14.71 -26.81 33.16
C THR A 531 -15.23 -27.45 31.86
N GLU A 532 -14.38 -27.65 30.86
CA GLU A 532 -14.73 -28.32 29.61
C GLU A 532 -15.12 -29.79 29.81
N GLN A 533 -14.42 -30.52 30.68
CA GLN A 533 -14.77 -31.89 31.03
C GLN A 533 -16.10 -31.95 31.79
N ILE A 534 -16.36 -31.01 32.72
CA ILE A 534 -17.65 -30.90 33.41
C ILE A 534 -18.76 -30.57 32.41
N ASN A 535 -18.53 -29.65 31.47
CA ASN A 535 -19.50 -29.29 30.44
C ASN A 535 -19.77 -30.46 29.48
N LYS A 536 -18.73 -31.22 29.08
CA LYS A 536 -18.89 -32.47 28.31
C LYS A 536 -19.65 -33.55 29.09
N TRP A 537 -19.42 -33.64 30.39
CA TRP A 537 -20.16 -34.55 31.26
C TRP A 537 -21.62 -34.14 31.44
N ALA A 538 -21.89 -32.83 31.62
CA ALA A 538 -23.25 -32.31 31.72
C ALA A 538 -24.04 -32.53 30.42
N SER A 539 -23.43 -32.18 29.28
CA SER A 539 -24.05 -32.36 27.95
C SER A 539 -24.24 -33.83 27.55
N SER A 540 -23.34 -34.75 27.95
CA SER A 540 -23.57 -36.18 27.75
C SER A 540 -24.71 -36.72 28.63
N LYS A 541 -24.90 -36.17 29.84
CA LYS A 541 -26.04 -36.52 30.69
C LYS A 541 -27.35 -36.00 30.13
N ASP A 542 -27.38 -34.80 29.57
CA ASP A 542 -28.57 -34.27 28.89
C ASP A 542 -28.90 -35.12 27.65
N ALA A 543 -27.89 -35.52 26.87
CA ALA A 543 -28.07 -36.41 25.72
C ALA A 543 -28.52 -37.84 26.10
N ASP A 544 -28.09 -38.38 27.24
CA ASP A 544 -28.54 -39.68 27.74
C ASP A 544 -29.96 -39.62 28.31
N VAL A 545 -30.37 -38.49 28.90
CA VAL A 545 -31.76 -38.24 29.34
C VAL A 545 -32.69 -38.07 28.13
N GLU A 546 -32.25 -37.39 27.08
CA GLU A 546 -33.00 -37.20 25.83
C GLU A 546 -33.17 -38.55 25.08
N LYS A 547 -32.11 -39.35 24.98
CA LYS A 547 -32.17 -40.73 24.42
C LYS A 547 -33.01 -41.69 25.26
N SER A 548 -32.97 -41.56 26.60
CA SER A 548 -33.83 -42.35 27.50
C SER A 548 -35.31 -41.95 27.36
N SER A 549 -35.58 -40.69 27.02
CA SER A 549 -36.93 -40.16 26.77
C SER A 549 -37.47 -40.63 25.41
N GLU A 550 -36.65 -40.64 24.36
CA GLU A 550 -37.01 -41.17 23.03
C GLU A 550 -37.20 -42.70 23.02
N GLN A 551 -36.37 -43.46 23.76
CA GLN A 551 -36.52 -44.92 23.88
C GLN A 551 -37.71 -45.34 24.75
N ALA A 552 -38.10 -44.54 25.76
CA ALA A 552 -39.29 -44.80 26.58
C ALA A 552 -40.61 -44.57 25.82
N LEU A 553 -40.59 -43.77 24.74
CA LEU A 553 -41.76 -43.49 23.90
C LEU A 553 -41.99 -44.54 22.79
N GLN A 554 -41.00 -45.37 22.45
CA GLN A 554 -41.09 -46.28 21.30
C GLN A 554 -41.12 -47.78 21.59
N ASN A 555 -40.80 -48.29 22.78
CA ASN A 555 -41.10 -49.69 23.17
C ASN A 555 -40.81 -49.99 24.66
N PRO A 556 -41.80 -50.38 25.48
CA PRO A 556 -41.61 -50.66 26.92
C PRO A 556 -41.07 -52.07 27.22
N ALA A 557 -40.29 -52.67 26.31
CA ALA A 557 -39.77 -54.01 26.47
C ALA A 557 -38.40 -54.18 25.80
N ASN A 558 -37.36 -53.57 26.36
CA ASN A 558 -36.00 -54.08 26.18
C ASN A 558 -35.26 -54.06 27.52
N LYS A 559 -34.82 -55.26 27.92
CA LYS A 559 -34.02 -55.50 29.12
C LYS A 559 -32.65 -54.83 28.95
N PHE A 560 -32.23 -54.16 30.01
CA PHE A 560 -30.90 -53.63 30.21
C PHE A 560 -29.86 -54.76 30.06
N ASP A 561 -29.03 -54.71 29.02
CA ASP A 561 -27.99 -55.72 28.75
C ASP A 561 -26.70 -55.38 29.51
N ILE A 562 -26.51 -56.07 30.64
CA ILE A 562 -25.43 -55.86 31.61
C ILE A 562 -24.04 -56.24 31.02
N GLY A 563 -23.99 -57.05 29.95
CA GLY A 563 -22.72 -57.50 29.35
C GLY A 563 -21.95 -56.41 28.60
N LYS A 564 -22.66 -55.50 27.89
CA LYS A 564 -22.03 -54.36 27.19
C LYS A 564 -21.64 -53.21 28.12
N SER A 565 -22.28 -53.13 29.29
CA SER A 565 -21.96 -52.13 30.31
C SER A 565 -20.75 -52.54 31.15
N VAL A 566 -20.52 -53.83 31.40
CA VAL A 566 -19.36 -54.32 32.16
C VAL A 566 -18.01 -54.02 31.49
N GLY A 567 -17.92 -54.04 30.16
CA GLY A 567 -16.70 -53.65 29.43
C GLY A 567 -16.34 -52.15 29.58
N ILE A 568 -17.36 -51.30 29.68
CA ILE A 568 -17.20 -49.85 29.91
C ILE A 568 -16.91 -49.58 31.39
N PHE A 569 -17.54 -50.31 32.33
CA PHE A 569 -17.25 -50.22 33.75
C PHE A 569 -15.87 -50.78 34.14
N ALA A 570 -15.36 -51.79 33.42
CA ALA A 570 -14.01 -52.32 33.64
C ALA A 570 -12.93 -51.34 33.15
N ALA A 571 -13.13 -50.68 31.99
CA ALA A 571 -12.21 -49.67 31.48
C ALA A 571 -12.22 -48.38 32.33
N ILE A 572 -13.40 -47.94 32.80
CA ILE A 572 -13.53 -46.81 33.74
C ILE A 572 -13.01 -47.20 35.14
N GLY A 573 -13.26 -48.43 35.60
CA GLY A 573 -12.78 -48.95 36.89
C GLY A 573 -11.26 -49.11 36.94
N LEU A 574 -10.62 -49.51 35.85
CA LEU A 574 -9.15 -49.53 35.71
C LEU A 574 -8.56 -48.11 35.63
N ALA A 575 -9.22 -47.18 34.94
CA ALA A 575 -8.77 -45.78 34.88
C ALA A 575 -8.92 -45.06 36.24
N VAL A 576 -10.02 -45.27 36.95
CA VAL A 576 -10.26 -44.77 38.30
C VAL A 576 -9.36 -45.46 39.32
N GLY A 577 -9.08 -46.76 39.15
CA GLY A 577 -8.10 -47.51 39.94
C GLY A 577 -6.67 -46.98 39.76
N ALA A 578 -6.27 -46.65 38.54
CA ALA A 578 -4.97 -46.04 38.23
C ALA A 578 -4.83 -44.63 38.85
N ILE A 579 -5.89 -43.81 38.77
CA ILE A 579 -5.96 -42.51 39.47
C ILE A 579 -5.93 -42.70 40.99
N GLY A 580 -6.63 -43.71 41.52
CA GLY A 580 -6.60 -44.07 42.94
C GLY A 580 -5.20 -44.47 43.42
N THR A 581 -4.48 -45.28 42.65
CA THR A 581 -3.08 -45.65 42.95
C THR A 581 -2.12 -44.48 42.81
N ALA A 582 -2.33 -43.58 41.85
CA ALA A 582 -1.52 -42.37 41.69
C ALA A 582 -1.79 -41.35 42.81
N LEU A 583 -3.03 -41.18 43.23
CA LEU A 583 -3.38 -40.34 44.37
C LEU A 583 -2.84 -40.96 45.66
N ALA A 584 -2.96 -42.27 45.86
CA ALA A 584 -2.41 -42.96 47.03
C ALA A 584 -0.89 -42.81 47.13
N SER A 585 -0.16 -42.93 46.01
CA SER A 585 1.29 -42.71 46.01
C SER A 585 1.68 -41.26 46.24
N ILE A 586 0.90 -40.29 45.75
CA ILE A 586 1.06 -38.87 46.06
C ILE A 586 0.80 -38.61 47.56
N PHE A 587 -0.28 -39.14 48.13
CA PHE A 587 -0.58 -39.00 49.55
C PHE A 587 0.50 -39.66 50.42
N GLN A 588 0.95 -40.86 50.08
CA GLN A 588 2.02 -41.54 50.79
C GLN A 588 3.35 -40.77 50.72
N ALA A 589 3.69 -40.19 49.57
CA ALA A 589 4.84 -39.31 49.43
C ALA A 589 4.69 -38.04 50.28
N ILE A 590 3.51 -37.41 50.32
CA ILE A 590 3.25 -36.22 51.14
C ILE A 590 3.33 -36.53 52.64
N PHE A 591 2.80 -37.69 53.09
CA PHE A 591 2.87 -38.12 54.49
C PHE A 591 4.29 -38.53 54.93
N SER A 592 5.17 -38.86 53.99
CA SER A 592 6.59 -39.15 54.28
C SER A 592 7.44 -37.89 54.50
N LEU A 593 6.90 -36.69 54.21
CA LEU A 593 7.62 -35.42 54.34
C LEU A 593 7.63 -34.92 55.79
N THR A 594 8.78 -34.44 56.24
CA THR A 594 8.89 -33.72 57.53
C THR A 594 8.31 -32.31 57.39
N TRP A 595 7.83 -31.71 58.49
CA TRP A 595 7.12 -30.42 58.49
C TRP A 595 7.86 -29.27 57.75
N TRP A 596 9.20 -29.25 57.81
CA TRP A 596 10.04 -28.25 57.12
C TRP A 596 10.20 -28.50 55.60
N GLN A 597 9.89 -29.71 55.13
CA GLN A 597 9.94 -30.08 53.71
C GLN A 597 8.67 -29.65 52.96
N PHE A 598 7.57 -29.37 53.66
CA PHE A 598 6.33 -28.87 53.04
C PHE A 598 6.53 -27.56 52.27
N PRO A 599 7.14 -26.50 52.83
CA PRO A 599 7.47 -25.30 52.06
C PRO A 599 8.30 -25.57 50.80
N LEU A 600 9.31 -26.43 50.88
CA LEU A 600 10.17 -26.82 49.74
C LEU A 600 9.39 -27.59 48.68
N PHE A 601 8.49 -28.49 49.10
CA PHE A 601 7.60 -29.23 48.20
C PHE A 601 6.68 -28.29 47.42
N PHE A 602 6.04 -27.32 48.09
CA PHE A 602 5.18 -26.34 47.40
C PHE A 602 5.96 -25.44 46.44
N VAL A 603 7.17 -25.03 46.80
CA VAL A 603 8.05 -24.28 45.90
C VAL A 603 8.48 -25.14 44.71
N GLY A 604 8.86 -26.39 44.92
CA GLY A 604 9.21 -27.35 43.86
C GLY A 604 8.04 -27.59 42.90
N LEU A 605 6.85 -27.84 43.43
CA LEU A 605 5.62 -28.02 42.64
C LEU A 605 5.29 -26.75 41.84
N PHE A 606 5.38 -25.58 42.46
CA PHE A 606 5.18 -24.30 41.80
C PHE A 606 6.21 -24.09 40.66
N LEU A 607 7.48 -24.42 40.88
CA LEU A 607 8.51 -24.32 39.85
C LEU A 607 8.29 -25.30 38.69
N ILE A 608 7.84 -26.53 38.95
CA ILE A 608 7.56 -27.51 37.90
C ILE A 608 6.35 -27.07 37.06
N ILE A 609 5.29 -26.55 37.69
CA ILE A 609 4.07 -26.13 36.99
C ILE A 609 4.27 -24.78 36.29
N SER A 610 4.74 -23.77 37.01
CA SER A 610 4.84 -22.38 36.51
C SER A 610 6.18 -22.06 35.87
N GLY A 611 7.27 -22.71 36.26
CA GLY A 611 8.63 -22.41 35.80
C GLY A 611 8.79 -22.43 34.28
N PRO A 612 8.37 -23.49 33.55
CA PRO A 612 8.46 -23.51 32.09
C PRO A 612 7.72 -22.34 31.42
N SER A 613 6.53 -21.98 31.92
CA SER A 613 5.74 -20.87 31.38
C SER A 613 6.40 -19.51 31.64
N VAL A 614 6.97 -19.33 32.83
CA VAL A 614 7.72 -18.12 33.20
C VAL A 614 8.99 -17.98 32.36
N ILE A 615 9.75 -19.06 32.15
CA ILE A 615 10.96 -19.07 31.31
C ILE A 615 10.60 -18.71 29.86
N LEU A 616 9.56 -19.35 29.30
CA LEU A 616 9.11 -19.04 27.94
C LEU A 616 8.63 -17.59 27.81
N ALA A 617 7.85 -17.08 28.77
CA ALA A 617 7.42 -15.70 28.78
C ALA A 617 8.62 -14.75 28.88
N TRP A 618 9.58 -15.02 29.77
CA TRP A 618 10.80 -14.22 29.90
C TRP A 618 11.64 -14.19 28.62
N LEU A 619 11.79 -15.33 27.93
CA LEU A 619 12.47 -15.40 26.63
C LEU A 619 11.74 -14.57 25.56
N LYS A 620 10.42 -14.70 25.46
CA LYS A 620 9.60 -13.95 24.49
C LYS A 620 9.62 -12.45 24.76
N LEU A 621 9.47 -12.04 26.02
CA LEU A 621 9.51 -10.64 26.45
C LEU A 621 10.85 -9.97 26.11
N ARG A 622 11.98 -10.69 26.19
CA ARG A 622 13.31 -10.17 25.82
C ARG A 622 13.55 -10.12 24.31
N ARG A 623 12.76 -10.86 23.52
CA ARG A 623 12.84 -10.90 22.06
C ARG A 623 11.88 -9.93 21.38
N ARG A 624 11.02 -9.24 22.14
CA ARG A 624 10.12 -8.22 21.62
C ARG A 624 10.85 -7.20 20.77
N THR A 625 10.39 -7.03 19.54
CA THR A 625 11.00 -6.09 18.61
C THR A 625 9.95 -5.41 17.74
N LEU A 626 10.21 -4.16 17.40
CA LEU A 626 9.38 -3.33 16.54
C LEU A 626 9.55 -3.69 15.05
N GLY A 627 10.68 -4.28 14.65
CA GLY A 627 11.05 -4.54 13.24
C GLY A 627 9.93 -5.20 12.42
N PRO A 628 9.51 -6.44 12.75
CA PRO A 628 8.48 -7.15 12.00
C PRO A 628 7.10 -6.48 12.04
N LEU A 629 6.82 -5.64 13.05
CA LEU A 629 5.58 -4.87 13.10
C LEU A 629 5.57 -3.79 12.00
N LEU A 630 6.66 -3.04 11.86
CA LEU A 630 6.75 -1.97 10.87
C LEU A 630 7.06 -2.49 9.46
N GLU A 631 7.82 -3.58 9.33
CA GLU A 631 8.04 -4.24 8.04
C GLU A 631 6.71 -4.71 7.42
N ALA A 632 5.77 -5.12 8.26
CA ALA A 632 4.41 -5.45 7.82
C ALA A 632 3.61 -4.22 7.33
N SER A 633 3.99 -3.00 7.75
CA SER A 633 3.47 -1.71 7.28
C SER A 633 4.31 -1.09 6.16
N GLY A 634 5.23 -1.84 5.53
CA GLY A 634 6.00 -1.37 4.37
C GLY A 634 7.33 -0.69 4.68
N TRP A 635 7.79 -0.70 5.94
CA TRP A 635 9.14 -0.26 6.29
C TRP A 635 10.19 -1.32 5.92
N ALA A 636 11.43 -0.92 5.70
CA ALA A 636 12.57 -1.83 5.70
C ALA A 636 13.46 -1.49 6.89
N ILE A 637 13.45 -2.33 7.93
CA ILE A 637 14.16 -2.06 9.18
C ILE A 637 15.42 -2.91 9.28
N ASN A 638 16.52 -2.27 9.67
CA ASN A 638 17.76 -2.94 10.03
C ASN A 638 17.77 -3.30 11.51
N GLY A 639 18.22 -4.53 11.79
CA GLY A 639 18.46 -4.99 13.15
C GLY A 639 17.18 -5.18 13.97
N GLN A 640 17.35 -5.37 15.27
CA GLN A 640 16.24 -5.59 16.21
C GLN A 640 16.04 -4.36 17.08
N VAL A 641 15.08 -3.50 16.74
CA VAL A 641 14.62 -2.41 17.60
C VAL A 641 13.88 -3.03 18.78
N LYS A 642 14.54 -3.26 19.93
CA LYS A 642 13.95 -4.03 21.04
C LYS A 642 13.08 -3.18 21.94
N ILE A 643 11.97 -3.77 22.37
CA ILE A 643 11.08 -3.18 23.37
C ILE A 643 11.30 -3.89 24.70
N ASN A 644 12.08 -3.26 25.59
CA ASN A 644 12.30 -3.79 26.94
C ASN A 644 11.07 -3.55 27.85
N LEU A 645 11.11 -4.08 29.08
CA LEU A 645 9.99 -3.96 30.02
C LEU A 645 9.69 -2.52 30.45
N MET A 646 10.72 -1.67 30.55
CA MET A 646 10.54 -0.25 30.90
C MET A 646 9.80 0.49 29.79
N LEU A 647 10.30 0.41 28.55
CA LEU A 647 9.65 1.00 27.38
C LEU A 647 8.26 0.40 27.17
N GLY A 648 8.10 -0.90 27.34
CA GLY A 648 6.79 -1.56 27.28
C GLY A 648 5.78 -1.05 28.32
N GLY A 649 6.25 -0.60 29.50
CA GLY A 649 5.40 0.07 30.49
C GLY A 649 4.99 1.48 30.10
N LEU A 650 5.78 2.17 29.28
CA LEU A 650 5.44 3.49 28.72
C LEU A 650 4.50 3.39 27.52
N LEU A 651 4.63 2.33 26.73
CA LEU A 651 3.81 2.08 25.54
C LEU A 651 2.40 1.55 25.87
N THR A 652 2.18 1.03 27.07
CA THR A 652 0.84 0.67 27.54
C THR A 652 0.65 1.07 29.00
N SER A 653 -0.21 2.04 29.26
CA SER A 653 -0.57 2.46 30.61
C SER A 653 -1.85 1.79 31.08
N LYS A 654 -2.00 1.67 32.41
CA LYS A 654 -3.20 1.13 33.07
C LYS A 654 -3.99 2.25 33.71
N ALA A 655 -5.30 2.06 33.85
CA ALA A 655 -6.13 2.90 34.67
C ALA A 655 -5.64 2.87 36.13
N GLU A 656 -5.13 4.00 36.59
CA GLU A 656 -4.75 4.22 37.98
C GLU A 656 -5.68 5.26 38.59
N LEU A 657 -6.01 5.07 39.88
CA LEU A 657 -6.75 6.09 40.61
C LEU A 657 -5.82 7.29 40.84
N PRO A 658 -6.33 8.53 40.77
CA PRO A 658 -5.55 9.72 41.12
C PRO A 658 -4.95 9.57 42.53
N THR A 659 -3.76 10.13 42.74
CA THR A 659 -3.01 10.02 44.02
C THR A 659 -3.82 10.48 45.24
N ASN A 660 -4.74 11.43 45.05
CA ASN A 660 -5.61 11.98 46.10
C ASN A 660 -7.01 11.33 46.15
N ALA A 661 -7.23 10.18 45.51
CA ALA A 661 -8.53 9.51 45.50
C ALA A 661 -8.80 8.77 46.82
N LYS A 662 -9.98 8.98 47.41
CA LYS A 662 -10.49 8.15 48.52
C LYS A 662 -11.33 7.00 47.96
N ARG A 663 -11.00 5.76 48.35
CA ARG A 663 -11.70 4.56 47.87
C ARG A 663 -12.66 4.04 48.93
N ASN A 664 -13.96 3.98 48.63
CA ASN A 664 -14.91 3.26 49.47
C ASN A 664 -14.86 1.77 49.11
N LEU A 665 -14.50 0.92 50.07
CA LEU A 665 -14.41 -0.54 49.88
C LEU A 665 -15.74 -1.26 50.16
N HIS A 666 -16.78 -0.53 50.55
CA HIS A 666 -18.10 -1.09 50.72
C HIS A 666 -18.75 -1.30 49.36
N ASP A 667 -18.72 -2.54 48.87
CA ASP A 667 -19.46 -2.96 47.68
C ASP A 667 -20.86 -3.45 48.08
N PRO A 668 -21.93 -2.68 47.80
CA PRO A 668 -23.30 -3.04 48.15
C PRO A 668 -23.85 -4.22 47.33
N MET A 669 -23.24 -4.53 46.17
CA MET A 669 -23.70 -5.57 45.25
C MET A 669 -22.98 -6.91 45.46
N LYS A 670 -21.89 -6.94 46.24
CA LYS A 670 -21.18 -8.17 46.55
C LYS A 670 -22.00 -9.05 47.49
N GLN A 671 -22.62 -10.11 46.95
CA GLN A 671 -23.25 -11.15 47.75
C GLN A 671 -22.20 -11.80 48.67
N ARG A 672 -22.34 -11.57 49.97
CA ARG A 672 -21.43 -12.12 50.98
C ARG A 672 -21.81 -13.56 51.28
N HIS A 673 -21.13 -14.53 50.65
CA HIS A 673 -21.26 -15.96 50.94
C HIS A 673 -20.62 -16.37 52.29
N LYS A 674 -20.88 -15.61 53.36
CA LYS A 674 -20.34 -15.87 54.71
C LYS A 674 -20.68 -17.28 55.21
N LYS A 675 -21.86 -17.80 54.85
CA LYS A 675 -22.30 -19.16 55.21
C LYS A 675 -21.45 -20.25 54.55
N LEU A 676 -21.14 -20.13 53.26
CA LEU A 676 -20.30 -21.11 52.56
C LEU A 676 -18.86 -21.07 53.05
N ILE A 677 -18.33 -19.87 53.33
CA ILE A 677 -17.00 -19.72 53.93
C ILE A 677 -16.97 -20.32 55.34
N ALA A 678 -18.01 -20.08 56.15
CA ALA A 678 -18.12 -20.69 57.47
C ALA A 678 -18.22 -22.22 57.40
N ILE A 679 -19.01 -22.76 56.46
CA ILE A 679 -19.12 -24.21 56.22
C ILE A 679 -17.77 -24.79 55.77
N PHE A 680 -17.04 -24.11 54.89
CA PHE A 680 -15.71 -24.52 54.43
C PHE A 680 -14.71 -24.57 55.59
N TRP A 681 -14.66 -23.54 56.43
CA TRP A 681 -13.81 -23.54 57.63
C TRP A 681 -14.24 -24.60 58.65
N LEU A 682 -15.54 -24.81 58.85
CA LEU A 682 -16.06 -25.87 59.73
C LEU A 682 -15.66 -27.26 59.22
N ALA A 683 -15.73 -27.49 57.90
CA ALA A 683 -15.31 -28.75 57.28
C ALA A 683 -13.80 -28.98 57.42
N ILE A 684 -12.98 -27.94 57.26
CA ILE A 684 -11.53 -28.02 57.54
C ILE A 684 -11.29 -28.37 59.01
N LEU A 685 -11.98 -27.71 59.93
CA LEU A 685 -11.80 -27.91 61.37
C LEU A 685 -12.21 -29.34 61.79
N LEU A 686 -13.32 -29.85 61.25
CA LEU A 686 -13.75 -31.24 61.43
C LEU A 686 -12.76 -32.23 60.81
N GLY A 687 -12.23 -31.92 59.62
CA GLY A 687 -11.21 -32.74 58.97
C GLY A 687 -9.92 -32.82 59.79
N VAL A 688 -9.45 -31.69 60.31
CA VAL A 688 -8.29 -31.63 61.22
C VAL A 688 -8.57 -32.35 62.54
N GLY A 689 -9.77 -32.21 63.10
CA GLY A 689 -10.17 -32.96 64.29
C GLY A 689 -10.20 -34.46 64.07
N ALA A 690 -10.71 -34.91 62.91
CA ALA A 690 -10.74 -36.32 62.54
C ALA A 690 -9.33 -36.88 62.28
N THR A 691 -8.44 -36.12 61.64
CA THR A 691 -7.05 -36.55 61.43
C THR A 691 -6.25 -36.58 62.74
N ILE A 692 -6.43 -35.60 63.63
CA ILE A 692 -5.83 -35.63 64.98
C ILE A 692 -6.37 -36.83 65.77
N GLY A 693 -7.69 -37.07 65.74
CA GLY A 693 -8.30 -38.21 66.42
C GLY A 693 -7.82 -39.56 65.86
N TRP A 694 -7.64 -39.66 64.54
CA TRP A 694 -7.08 -40.85 63.90
C TRP A 694 -5.59 -41.05 64.23
N LEU A 695 -4.79 -39.99 64.21
CA LEU A 695 -3.39 -40.01 64.62
C LEU A 695 -3.22 -40.37 66.11
N TRP A 696 -4.20 -40.02 66.94
CA TRP A 696 -4.23 -40.38 68.35
C TRP A 696 -4.62 -41.85 68.56
N HIS A 697 -5.59 -42.36 67.79
CA HIS A 697 -5.99 -43.77 67.78
C HIS A 697 -4.88 -44.71 67.25
N GLU A 698 -4.10 -44.27 66.27
CA GLU A 698 -2.92 -45.00 65.74
C GLU A 698 -1.68 -44.90 66.65
N GLY A 699 -1.76 -44.23 67.82
CA GLY A 699 -0.66 -44.15 68.79
C GLY A 699 0.52 -43.27 68.34
N CYS A 700 0.34 -42.42 67.33
CA CYS A 700 1.42 -41.62 66.75
C CYS A 700 1.94 -40.53 67.72
N PHE A 701 1.11 -40.11 68.68
CA PHE A 701 1.48 -39.18 69.75
C PHE A 701 2.23 -39.82 70.92
N ASP A 702 2.18 -41.14 71.10
CA ASP A 702 2.95 -41.81 72.17
C ASP A 702 4.46 -41.74 71.90
N ARG A 703 4.87 -41.62 70.63
CA ARG A 703 6.28 -41.38 70.25
C ARG A 703 6.82 -39.99 70.59
N TYR A 704 5.97 -39.02 70.88
CA TYR A 704 6.38 -37.66 71.24
C TYR A 704 6.14 -37.32 72.73
N ILE A 705 5.43 -38.18 73.47
CA ILE A 705 5.13 -38.00 74.90
C ILE A 705 6.05 -38.82 75.82
N GLU A 706 6.88 -39.74 75.31
CA GLU A 706 8.06 -40.22 76.03
C GLU A 706 9.34 -39.50 75.57
N PRO A 707 9.65 -38.36 76.21
CA PRO A 707 11.02 -38.17 76.65
C PRO A 707 11.07 -37.43 78.00
N GLN A 708 11.00 -38.17 79.12
CA GLN A 708 11.44 -37.63 80.42
C GLN A 708 11.71 -38.68 81.52
N LYS A 709 12.37 -39.81 81.19
CA LYS A 709 12.79 -40.79 82.22
C LYS A 709 14.17 -41.41 82.00
N GLN A 710 15.13 -40.67 81.44
CA GLN A 710 16.53 -41.13 81.34
C GLN A 710 17.62 -40.09 81.72
N GLU A 711 17.29 -38.95 82.32
CA GLU A 711 18.32 -37.97 82.77
C GLU A 711 18.63 -37.96 84.28
N GLN A 712 18.12 -38.92 85.08
CA GLN A 712 18.38 -38.97 86.53
C GLN A 712 19.08 -40.24 87.04
N THR A 713 19.71 -41.05 86.18
CA THR A 713 20.40 -42.29 86.64
C THR A 713 21.78 -42.50 86.02
N GLN A 714 22.52 -41.43 85.70
CA GLN A 714 23.93 -41.53 85.29
C GLN A 714 24.92 -40.58 86.01
N ASN A 715 24.47 -39.76 86.98
CA ASN A 715 25.36 -38.83 87.70
C ASN A 715 25.70 -39.20 89.16
N ASN A 716 25.44 -40.43 89.62
CA ASN A 716 25.71 -40.85 91.02
C ASN A 716 26.58 -42.12 91.19
N THR A 717 27.38 -42.49 90.18
CA THR A 717 28.34 -43.59 90.34
C THR A 717 29.60 -43.30 89.53
N HIS A 718 30.47 -42.42 90.02
CA HIS A 718 31.93 -42.44 89.81
C HIS A 718 32.61 -41.32 90.64
N THR A 719 32.49 -41.43 91.96
CA THR A 719 33.43 -40.81 92.92
C THR A 719 33.63 -41.80 94.06
N ASN A 720 34.57 -42.71 93.84
CA ASN A 720 35.49 -43.30 94.83
C ASN A 720 36.06 -44.61 94.26
N ILE A 721 37.37 -44.59 94.00
CA ILE A 721 38.39 -45.65 94.16
C ILE A 721 39.46 -45.41 93.09
N ASN A 722 40.45 -44.59 93.42
CA ASN A 722 41.84 -45.05 93.53
C ASN A 722 42.72 -43.94 94.11
N GLU A 723 43.46 -44.35 95.14
CA GLU A 723 44.78 -43.83 95.51
C GLU A 723 45.73 -43.71 94.32
#